data_AF-A0A1I6Q8Z6-F1
#
_entry.id   AF-A0A1I6Q8Z6-F1
#
_cell.length_a   1.000
_cell.length_b   1.000
_cell.length_c   1.000
_cell.angle_alpha   90.00
_cell.angle_beta   90.00
_cell.angle_gamma   90.00
#
_symmetry.space_group_name_H-M   'P 1'
#
loop_
_entity.id
_entity.type
_entity.pdbx_description
1 polymer ?
#
loop_
_entity_poly.entity_id
_entity_poly.type
_entity_poly.pdbx_seq_one_letter_code
_entity_poly.pdbx_strand_id
1 'polypeptide(L)'
;MATVIDNIPLDETNVEFNYASDFVKHTDRLVYLTGKAGTGKTTFLKYLRETTTKNTVILAPTGVAAINAGGQTIHSFFQIPFGPFVINDKRLRSSKDFGDTDETTIYNTFRYREDKRIILEELELLIIDEISMVRCDTLDVIDRILRVFRKKPYQPFGGVQVILIGDTFQLPPIADFEQWEILKDYYQSPFFFSSKVVTENKPIYIELKKIYRQKEQEFIDLLNKIRVNQITDIELNKLNQKYNPTFSANGSNNHIILSTTNAQVNQTNTTKLDELKSELKVFAGEITGTFPKDSRGNYLLPTELNLHLKVGAQVMILKNDTGEFKRYFNGKIGKISSLDNDKIIVEFSNQSKVQIEKASWDNVQYTWNKEKKKIEEKIIGTFTQYPLRLAWAITVHKSQGLTFENVYADLGSAFEDGQVYVALSRCTSYNGLVLKSQIHRNKIRTNSKVIEFAKTETPSTLIVQELNSGKADFYYKKVREEIKLLNFTEAYDNFVKAIKFRNDIETDLFKKYFVVTANRLGSFRQKHTDTLNELVTKTQENEELQISVSELENEKLSQQTKINDQNKAIKLLLDKTKDLEKQSEKLKSEISTLTTEKANAEKTIQQHQKTIQGNKAIISKLETTRKSNEQEIERLRNLKWYQKLFGQK
;
A
#
# COMPACT_ATOMS: atom_id res chain seq x y z
N MET A 1 9.93 26.36 -19.93
CA MET A 1 8.57 26.53 -20.48
C MET A 1 7.64 26.72 -19.29
N ALA A 2 6.85 27.78 -19.23
CA ALA A 2 5.87 27.97 -18.16
C ALA A 2 4.97 26.73 -18.10
N THR A 3 4.71 26.18 -16.90
CA THR A 3 3.79 25.04 -16.79
C THR A 3 2.39 25.56 -17.07
N VAL A 4 1.68 24.93 -17.99
CA VAL A 4 0.38 25.37 -18.49
C VAL A 4 -0.67 24.33 -18.10
N ILE A 5 -1.73 24.74 -17.41
CA ILE A 5 -2.80 23.84 -16.94
C ILE A 5 -4.12 24.37 -17.42
N ASP A 6 -4.91 23.53 -18.09
CA ASP A 6 -6.11 23.96 -18.82
C ASP A 6 -5.84 25.14 -19.79
N ASN A 7 -4.61 25.27 -20.29
CA ASN A 7 -4.14 26.43 -21.07
C ASN A 7 -4.07 27.75 -20.30
N ILE A 8 -3.96 27.71 -18.96
CA ILE A 8 -3.61 28.85 -18.11
C ILE A 8 -2.11 28.75 -17.81
N PRO A 9 -1.27 29.71 -18.26
CA PRO A 9 0.12 29.75 -17.83
C PRO A 9 0.14 29.99 -16.33
N LEU A 10 0.87 29.14 -15.62
CA LEU A 10 1.07 29.33 -14.20
C LEU A 10 1.72 30.68 -13.95
N ASP A 11 1.11 31.42 -13.04
CA ASP A 11 1.61 32.69 -12.61
C ASP A 11 2.84 32.47 -11.73
N GLU A 12 4.01 32.44 -12.35
CA GLU A 12 5.30 32.22 -11.67
C GLU A 12 5.57 33.31 -10.60
N THR A 13 4.86 34.45 -10.66
CA THR A 13 4.96 35.53 -9.66
C THR A 13 4.05 35.32 -8.44
N ASN A 14 3.18 34.30 -8.45
CA ASN A 14 2.31 33.98 -7.33
C ASN A 14 3.09 33.18 -6.26
N VAL A 15 3.68 33.92 -5.33
CA VAL A 15 4.56 33.38 -4.28
C VAL A 15 3.84 32.34 -3.41
N GLU A 16 2.60 32.59 -3.01
CA GLU A 16 1.84 31.64 -2.17
C GLU A 16 1.50 30.34 -2.89
N PHE A 17 1.21 30.40 -4.20
CA PHE A 17 1.04 29.21 -5.03
C PHE A 17 2.33 28.38 -5.08
N ASN A 18 3.47 29.04 -5.29
CA ASN A 18 4.78 28.38 -5.36
C ASN A 18 5.15 27.75 -4.02
N TYR A 19 4.92 28.45 -2.90
CA TYR A 19 5.12 27.86 -1.58
C TYR A 19 4.28 26.61 -1.38
N ALA A 20 2.97 26.66 -1.66
CA ALA A 20 2.10 25.50 -1.52
C ALA A 20 2.56 24.33 -2.39
N SER A 21 2.98 24.58 -3.64
CA SER A 21 3.55 23.57 -4.54
C SER A 21 4.81 22.94 -3.95
N ASP A 22 5.74 23.77 -3.47
CA ASP A 22 7.01 23.30 -2.91
C ASP A 22 6.80 22.48 -1.62
N PHE A 23 5.84 22.85 -0.77
CA PHE A 23 5.46 22.04 0.39
C PHE A 23 4.99 20.65 -0.03
N VAL A 24 4.16 20.55 -1.07
CA VAL A 24 3.67 19.27 -1.56
C VAL A 24 4.79 18.42 -2.15
N LYS A 25 5.72 19.02 -2.88
CA LYS A 25 6.82 18.27 -3.52
C LYS A 25 7.90 17.84 -2.55
N HIS A 26 8.24 18.69 -1.59
CA HIS A 26 9.48 18.57 -0.82
C HIS A 26 9.28 18.37 0.68
N THR A 27 8.05 18.24 1.16
CA THR A 27 7.78 18.02 2.59
C THR A 27 6.72 16.94 2.80
N ASP A 28 6.47 16.58 4.05
CA ASP A 28 5.38 15.74 4.53
C ASP A 28 4.43 16.50 5.48
N ARG A 29 4.52 17.84 5.51
CA ARG A 29 3.75 18.70 6.42
C ARG A 29 2.26 18.72 6.04
N LEU A 30 1.40 18.79 7.05
CA LEU A 30 -0.01 19.12 6.88
C LEU A 30 -0.12 20.57 6.39
N VAL A 31 -0.78 20.78 5.25
CA VAL A 31 -0.98 22.12 4.67
C VAL A 31 -2.46 22.41 4.60
N TYR A 32 -2.86 23.60 5.03
CA TYR A 32 -4.17 24.18 4.74
C TYR A 32 -4.00 25.29 3.71
N LEU A 33 -4.42 25.02 2.48
CA LEU A 33 -4.43 25.98 1.39
C LEU A 33 -5.82 26.61 1.29
N THR A 34 -5.85 27.91 1.56
CA THR A 34 -7.06 28.71 1.43
C THR A 34 -6.86 29.87 0.47
N GLY A 35 -7.88 30.70 0.37
CA GLY A 35 -7.90 31.86 -0.48
C GLY A 35 -9.32 32.34 -0.65
N LYS A 36 -9.44 33.64 -0.88
CA LYS A 36 -10.70 34.27 -1.25
C LYS A 36 -11.37 33.57 -2.45
N ALA A 37 -12.64 33.84 -2.66
CA ALA A 37 -13.35 33.32 -3.81
C ALA A 37 -12.66 33.75 -5.13
N GLY A 38 -12.23 32.79 -5.95
CA GLY A 38 -11.64 33.08 -7.27
C GLY A 38 -10.12 33.29 -7.28
N THR A 39 -9.39 32.78 -6.29
CA THR A 39 -7.93 32.86 -6.18
C THR A 39 -7.16 31.71 -6.83
N GLY A 40 -7.83 30.81 -7.56
CA GLY A 40 -7.17 29.72 -8.28
C GLY A 40 -6.98 28.40 -7.53
N LYS A 41 -7.70 28.16 -6.42
CA LYS A 41 -7.64 26.90 -5.65
C LYS A 41 -7.84 25.63 -6.51
N THR A 42 -8.88 25.62 -7.36
CA THR A 42 -9.14 24.49 -8.27
C THR A 42 -8.03 24.32 -9.30
N THR A 43 -7.43 25.42 -9.78
CA THR A 43 -6.27 25.37 -10.69
C THR A 43 -5.05 24.76 -9.99
N PHE A 44 -4.83 25.09 -8.72
CA PHE A 44 -3.77 24.49 -7.90
C PHE A 44 -3.97 22.98 -7.72
N LEU A 45 -5.19 22.52 -7.45
CA LEU A 45 -5.50 21.09 -7.34
C LEU A 45 -5.15 20.35 -8.64
N LYS A 46 -5.53 20.89 -9.80
CA LYS A 46 -5.20 20.31 -11.11
C LYS A 46 -3.68 20.26 -11.33
N TYR A 47 -2.96 21.31 -10.93
CA TYR A 47 -1.50 21.32 -10.98
C TYR A 47 -0.85 20.21 -10.19
N LEU A 48 -1.31 20.00 -8.96
CA LEU A 48 -0.79 18.91 -8.15
C LEU A 48 -1.06 17.55 -8.78
N ARG A 49 -2.25 17.35 -9.33
CA ARG A 49 -2.62 16.08 -10.00
C ARG A 49 -1.70 15.75 -11.17
N GLU A 50 -1.31 16.75 -11.97
CA GLU A 50 -0.45 16.56 -13.15
C GLU A 50 1.05 16.48 -12.83
N THR A 51 1.49 17.14 -11.76
CA THR A 51 2.93 17.31 -11.48
C THR A 51 3.46 16.47 -10.30
N THR A 52 2.57 15.94 -9.46
CA THR A 52 3.00 15.13 -8.31
C THR A 52 3.48 13.76 -8.77
N THR A 53 4.61 13.33 -8.21
CA THR A 53 5.12 11.96 -8.35
C THR A 53 4.74 11.08 -7.16
N LYS A 54 4.01 11.61 -6.18
CA LYS A 54 3.59 10.87 -4.98
C LYS A 54 2.41 9.95 -5.27
N ASN A 55 2.31 8.85 -4.54
CA ASN A 55 1.09 8.04 -4.47
C ASN A 55 -0.03 8.89 -3.86
N THR A 56 -0.89 9.43 -4.71
CA THR A 56 -1.83 10.51 -4.37
C THR A 56 -3.28 10.04 -4.45
N VAL A 57 -4.09 10.46 -3.50
CA VAL A 57 -5.55 10.29 -3.49
C VAL A 57 -6.19 11.66 -3.30
N ILE A 58 -7.16 11.99 -4.16
CA ILE A 58 -7.92 13.24 -4.12
C ILE A 58 -9.34 12.92 -3.67
N LEU A 59 -9.76 13.55 -2.58
CA LEU A 59 -11.08 13.37 -1.99
C LEU A 59 -11.85 14.69 -1.90
N ALA A 60 -13.17 14.58 -1.84
CA ALA A 60 -14.06 15.69 -1.54
C ALA A 60 -15.26 15.23 -0.67
N PRO A 61 -15.95 16.14 0.04
CA PRO A 61 -17.07 15.78 0.91
C PRO A 61 -18.34 15.34 0.15
N THR A 62 -18.58 15.87 -1.05
CA THR A 62 -19.81 15.62 -1.83
C THR A 62 -19.51 14.94 -3.17
N GLY A 63 -20.50 14.21 -3.71
CA GLY A 63 -20.35 13.49 -4.98
C GLY A 63 -19.99 14.40 -6.16
N VAL A 64 -20.66 15.55 -6.29
CA VAL A 64 -20.38 16.51 -7.37
C VAL A 64 -18.99 17.14 -7.20
N ALA A 65 -18.58 17.49 -5.97
CA ALA A 65 -17.24 18.02 -5.71
C ALA A 65 -16.16 16.97 -6.04
N ALA A 66 -16.38 15.70 -5.72
CA ALA A 66 -15.46 14.62 -6.04
C ALA A 66 -15.29 14.45 -7.56
N ILE A 67 -16.40 14.45 -8.31
CA ILE A 67 -16.35 14.39 -9.78
C ILE A 67 -15.59 15.60 -10.35
N ASN A 68 -15.84 16.81 -9.86
CA ASN A 68 -15.18 18.02 -10.33
C ASN A 68 -13.68 18.06 -10.00
N ALA A 69 -13.30 17.51 -8.84
CA ALA A 69 -11.91 17.34 -8.41
C ALA A 69 -11.20 16.21 -9.17
N GLY A 70 -11.95 15.34 -9.87
CA GLY A 70 -11.42 14.14 -10.51
C GLY A 70 -10.98 13.09 -9.50
N GLY A 71 -11.72 12.95 -8.39
CA GLY A 71 -11.41 12.05 -7.29
C GLY A 71 -12.65 11.32 -6.77
N GLN A 72 -12.59 10.89 -5.51
CA GLN A 72 -13.66 10.11 -4.86
C GLN A 72 -14.23 10.85 -3.65
N THR A 73 -15.44 10.51 -3.19
CA THR A 73 -15.91 11.07 -1.91
C THR A 73 -15.14 10.49 -0.73
N ILE A 74 -14.97 11.28 0.34
CA ILE A 74 -14.33 10.83 1.59
C ILE A 74 -14.98 9.54 2.11
N HIS A 75 -16.31 9.55 2.20
CA HIS A 75 -17.10 8.42 2.68
C HIS A 75 -16.90 7.18 1.82
N SER A 76 -16.85 7.31 0.49
CA SER A 76 -16.69 6.17 -0.40
C SER A 76 -15.26 5.62 -0.38
N PHE A 77 -14.25 6.49 -0.33
CA PHE A 77 -12.85 6.05 -0.27
C PHE A 77 -12.54 5.34 1.05
N PHE A 78 -12.86 5.95 2.20
CA PHE A 78 -12.56 5.36 3.51
C PHE A 78 -13.65 4.41 4.01
N GLN A 79 -14.76 4.24 3.28
CA GLN A 79 -15.91 3.44 3.71
C GLN A 79 -16.44 3.90 5.08
N ILE A 80 -16.46 5.22 5.32
CA ILE A 80 -16.92 5.82 6.58
C ILE A 80 -18.45 5.88 6.57
N PRO A 81 -19.15 5.17 7.50
CA PRO A 81 -20.58 5.29 7.68
C PRO A 81 -21.02 6.74 7.94
N PHE A 82 -22.24 7.09 7.52
CA PHE A 82 -22.82 8.38 7.88
C PHE A 82 -23.18 8.40 9.37
N GLY A 83 -23.05 9.58 9.98
CA GLY A 83 -23.29 9.80 11.41
C GLY A 83 -22.04 10.31 12.14
N PRO A 84 -22.18 10.72 13.41
CA PRO A 84 -21.08 11.22 14.20
C PRO A 84 -20.17 10.09 14.71
N PHE A 85 -18.88 10.40 14.85
CA PHE A 85 -17.91 9.58 15.57
C PHE A 85 -17.38 10.37 16.76
N VAL A 86 -17.56 9.84 17.97
CA VAL A 86 -17.08 10.51 19.19
C VAL A 86 -15.63 10.11 19.48
N ILE A 87 -14.99 10.88 20.37
CA ILE A 87 -13.67 10.51 20.87
C ILE A 87 -13.78 9.23 21.69
N ASN A 88 -12.81 8.32 21.54
CA ASN A 88 -12.80 6.99 22.15
C ASN A 88 -13.97 6.09 21.73
N ASP A 89 -14.57 6.35 20.56
CA ASP A 89 -15.56 5.46 19.97
C ASP A 89 -15.00 4.03 19.85
N LYS A 90 -15.72 3.04 20.39
CA LYS A 90 -15.33 1.63 20.37
C LYS A 90 -15.12 1.12 18.94
N ARG A 91 -15.78 1.71 17.94
CA ARG A 91 -15.58 1.40 16.52
C ARG A 91 -14.18 1.75 16.01
N LEU A 92 -13.41 2.56 16.73
CA LEU A 92 -12.09 3.08 16.35
C LEU A 92 -10.91 2.51 17.16
N ARG A 93 -11.17 1.68 18.18
CA ARG A 93 -10.10 1.05 18.98
C ARG A 93 -9.42 -0.09 18.24
N SER A 94 -8.14 -0.30 18.53
CA SER A 94 -7.32 -1.35 17.88
C SER A 94 -7.49 -2.73 18.51
N SER A 95 -7.78 -2.78 19.80
CA SER A 95 -8.01 -4.00 20.57
C SER A 95 -9.15 -3.79 21.54
N LYS A 96 -9.77 -4.90 21.95
CA LYS A 96 -10.76 -4.95 23.02
C LYS A 96 -10.10 -4.59 24.36
N ASP A 97 -10.79 -3.79 25.15
CA ASP A 97 -10.36 -3.44 26.51
C ASP A 97 -10.59 -4.64 27.46
N PHE A 98 -9.74 -4.77 28.48
CA PHE A 98 -9.85 -5.86 29.43
C PHE A 98 -11.19 -5.81 30.18
N GLY A 99 -11.99 -6.87 30.08
CA GLY A 99 -13.30 -6.98 30.74
C GLY A 99 -14.49 -6.36 29.99
N ASP A 100 -14.29 -5.74 28.82
CA ASP A 100 -15.42 -5.28 28.00
C ASP A 100 -16.14 -6.49 27.37
N THR A 101 -17.46 -6.43 27.20
CA THR A 101 -18.23 -7.44 26.46
C THR A 101 -18.29 -7.12 24.97
N ASP A 102 -18.14 -5.85 24.61
CA ASP A 102 -18.17 -5.39 23.22
C ASP A 102 -16.84 -5.74 22.53
N GLU A 103 -16.90 -6.48 21.43
CA GLU A 103 -15.74 -6.91 20.63
C GLU A 103 -15.48 -6.01 19.42
N THR A 104 -16.25 -4.93 19.27
CA THR A 104 -16.12 -4.01 18.15
C THR A 104 -14.73 -3.39 18.15
N THR A 105 -14.04 -3.47 17.02
CA THR A 105 -12.75 -2.81 16.77
C THR A 105 -12.79 -2.12 15.42
N ILE A 106 -11.77 -1.30 15.16
CA ILE A 106 -11.58 -0.66 13.86
C ILE A 106 -11.48 -1.66 12.70
N TYR A 107 -10.97 -2.87 12.94
CA TYR A 107 -10.87 -3.91 11.91
C TYR A 107 -12.23 -4.55 11.57
N ASN A 108 -13.15 -4.57 12.53
CA ASN A 108 -14.52 -5.06 12.33
C ASN A 108 -15.38 -4.01 11.64
N THR A 109 -15.20 -2.74 12.00
CA THR A 109 -15.91 -1.58 11.44
C THR A 109 -15.46 -1.29 10.01
N PHE A 110 -14.15 -1.23 9.77
CA PHE A 110 -13.55 -0.87 8.48
C PHE A 110 -12.92 -2.10 7.83
N ARG A 111 -13.76 -2.89 7.17
CA ARG A 111 -13.36 -4.14 6.51
C ARG A 111 -12.76 -3.89 5.13
N TYR A 112 -11.52 -3.45 5.11
CA TYR A 112 -10.79 -3.27 3.85
C TYR A 112 -10.29 -4.60 3.28
N ARG A 113 -10.52 -4.77 1.97
CA ARG A 113 -9.88 -5.79 1.14
C ARG A 113 -8.38 -5.53 1.00
N GLU A 114 -7.63 -6.54 0.57
CA GLU A 114 -6.16 -6.48 0.48
C GLU A 114 -5.66 -5.33 -0.40
N ASP A 115 -6.24 -5.16 -1.58
CA ASP A 115 -5.95 -4.06 -2.50
C ASP A 115 -6.10 -2.69 -1.83
N LYS A 116 -7.21 -2.49 -1.09
CA LYS A 116 -7.47 -1.26 -0.38
C LYS A 116 -6.49 -1.04 0.78
N ARG A 117 -6.11 -2.10 1.50
CA ARG A 117 -5.10 -2.02 2.57
C ARG A 117 -3.75 -1.57 2.00
N ILE A 118 -3.33 -2.14 0.87
CA ILE A 118 -2.09 -1.73 0.20
C ILE A 118 -2.16 -0.26 -0.22
N ILE A 119 -3.28 0.20 -0.78
CA ILE A 119 -3.47 1.63 -1.10
C ILE A 119 -3.29 2.49 0.15
N LEU A 120 -3.89 2.11 1.29
CA LEU A 120 -3.76 2.88 2.54
C LEU A 120 -2.33 2.84 3.10
N GLU A 121 -1.60 1.72 2.96
CA GLU A 121 -0.20 1.56 3.38
C GLU A 121 0.79 2.34 2.49
N GLU A 122 0.51 2.43 1.19
CA GLU A 122 1.37 3.06 0.17
C GLU A 122 0.99 4.51 -0.16
N LEU A 123 -0.11 5.02 0.43
CA LEU A 123 -0.51 6.42 0.29
C LEU A 123 0.59 7.37 0.78
N GLU A 124 0.91 8.39 -0.01
CA GLU A 124 1.92 9.39 0.35
C GLU A 124 1.31 10.78 0.48
N LEU A 125 0.30 11.06 -0.34
CA LEU A 125 -0.37 12.36 -0.41
C LEU A 125 -1.89 12.18 -0.43
N LEU A 126 -2.56 12.78 0.55
CA LEU A 126 -4.02 12.88 0.60
C LEU A 126 -4.41 14.33 0.39
N ILE A 127 -5.16 14.62 -0.67
CA ILE A 127 -5.71 15.95 -0.93
C ILE A 127 -7.21 15.91 -0.64
N ILE A 128 -7.70 16.84 0.18
CA ILE A 128 -9.13 17.00 0.46
C ILE A 128 -9.56 18.37 -0.04
N ASP A 129 -10.32 18.39 -1.14
CA ASP A 129 -10.93 19.61 -1.68
C ASP A 129 -12.26 19.90 -0.97
N GLU A 130 -12.66 21.17 -0.98
CA GLU A 130 -13.82 21.71 -0.25
C GLU A 130 -13.83 21.34 1.24
N ILE A 131 -12.67 21.43 1.90
CA ILE A 131 -12.50 21.07 3.32
C ILE A 131 -13.43 21.84 4.26
N SER A 132 -13.93 23.02 3.87
CA SER A 132 -14.86 23.82 4.69
C SER A 132 -16.16 23.08 5.00
N MET A 133 -16.56 22.11 4.16
CA MET A 133 -17.75 21.29 4.36
C MET A 133 -17.47 19.99 5.14
N VAL A 134 -16.22 19.73 5.53
CA VAL A 134 -15.84 18.52 6.27
C VAL A 134 -15.94 18.77 7.77
N ARG A 135 -16.64 17.85 8.45
CA ARG A 135 -16.83 17.90 9.91
C ARG A 135 -15.56 17.46 10.65
N CYS A 136 -15.34 18.01 11.85
CA CYS A 136 -14.17 17.74 12.69
C CYS A 136 -13.91 16.25 12.97
N ASP A 137 -14.93 15.53 13.43
CA ASP A 137 -14.86 14.09 13.72
C ASP A 137 -14.47 13.26 12.49
N THR A 138 -14.99 13.60 11.31
CA THR A 138 -14.63 12.90 10.06
C THR A 138 -13.13 12.96 9.81
N LEU A 139 -12.48 14.10 10.10
CA LEU A 139 -11.03 14.24 9.92
C LEU A 139 -10.23 13.42 10.95
N ASP A 140 -10.71 13.34 12.21
CA ASP A 140 -10.11 12.48 13.23
C ASP A 140 -10.29 10.98 12.92
N VAL A 141 -11.43 10.59 12.33
CA VAL A 141 -11.64 9.21 11.84
C VAL A 141 -10.63 8.87 10.74
N ILE A 142 -10.40 9.78 9.79
CA ILE A 142 -9.40 9.60 8.72
C ILE A 142 -8.00 9.44 9.32
N ASP A 143 -7.61 10.33 10.26
CA ASP A 143 -6.34 10.24 10.99
C ASP A 143 -6.18 8.87 11.65
N ARG A 144 -7.21 8.42 12.38
CA ARG A 144 -7.20 7.16 13.10
C ARG A 144 -7.08 5.95 12.17
N ILE A 145 -7.84 5.93 11.07
CA ILE A 145 -7.76 4.88 10.04
C ILE A 145 -6.32 4.80 9.51
N LEU A 146 -5.75 5.93 9.09
CA LEU A 146 -4.41 5.93 8.51
C LEU A 146 -3.33 5.53 9.52
N ARG A 147 -3.40 5.99 10.77
CA ARG A 147 -2.48 5.56 11.84
C ARG A 147 -2.48 4.06 12.05
N VAL A 148 -3.66 3.43 12.07
CA VAL A 148 -3.82 1.99 12.29
C VAL A 148 -3.37 1.19 11.08
N PHE A 149 -3.93 1.48 9.90
CA PHE A 149 -3.68 0.66 8.71
C PHE A 149 -2.27 0.85 8.14
N ARG A 150 -1.62 2.01 8.39
CA ARG A 150 -0.20 2.23 8.05
C ARG A 150 0.77 1.77 9.13
N LYS A 151 0.27 1.27 10.26
CA LYS A 151 1.09 0.82 11.42
C LYS A 151 2.01 1.93 11.95
N LYS A 152 1.51 3.16 11.95
CA LYS A 152 2.23 4.38 12.39
C LYS A 152 1.38 5.15 13.41
N PRO A 153 1.20 4.61 14.63
CA PRO A 153 0.25 5.15 15.61
C PRO A 153 0.59 6.56 16.13
N TYR A 154 1.86 6.94 16.08
CA TYR A 154 2.35 8.21 16.65
C TYR A 154 2.54 9.31 15.61
N GLN A 155 2.32 9.03 14.32
CA GLN A 155 2.42 10.05 13.27
C GLN A 155 1.03 10.50 12.87
N PRO A 156 0.76 11.82 12.76
CA PRO A 156 -0.52 12.31 12.24
C PRO A 156 -0.77 11.70 10.86
N PHE A 157 -2.00 11.27 10.62
CA PHE A 157 -2.45 10.58 9.41
C PHE A 157 -1.57 9.38 9.04
N GLY A 158 -0.96 8.71 10.01
CA GLY A 158 -0.01 7.61 9.76
C GLY A 158 1.19 8.03 8.89
N GLY A 159 1.60 9.30 8.96
CA GLY A 159 2.71 9.86 8.18
C GLY A 159 2.37 10.15 6.71
N VAL A 160 1.08 10.17 6.34
CA VAL A 160 0.62 10.66 5.03
C VAL A 160 0.67 12.18 5.03
N GLN A 161 1.20 12.78 3.96
CA GLN A 161 1.08 14.22 3.78
C GLN A 161 -0.38 14.56 3.44
N VAL A 162 -0.99 15.47 4.18
CA VAL A 162 -2.38 15.88 3.95
C VAL A 162 -2.43 17.33 3.50
N ILE A 163 -3.16 17.60 2.41
CA ILE A 163 -3.40 18.94 1.87
C ILE A 163 -4.90 19.21 1.93
N LEU A 164 -5.26 20.19 2.74
CA LEU A 164 -6.63 20.62 2.97
C LEU A 164 -6.89 21.86 2.11
N ILE A 165 -7.75 21.77 1.11
CA ILE A 165 -8.05 22.88 0.19
C ILE A 165 -9.48 23.34 0.42
N GLY A 166 -9.68 24.65 0.65
CA GLY A 166 -11.02 25.22 0.79
C GLY A 166 -11.01 26.62 1.38
N ASP A 167 -12.19 27.18 1.61
CA ASP A 167 -12.37 28.51 2.20
C ASP A 167 -13.40 28.44 3.32
N THR A 168 -12.93 28.52 4.56
CA THR A 168 -13.75 28.43 5.78
C THR A 168 -14.80 29.53 5.90
N PHE A 169 -14.66 30.62 5.13
CA PHE A 169 -15.64 31.70 5.08
C PHE A 169 -16.79 31.45 4.07
N GLN A 170 -16.72 30.37 3.29
CA GLN A 170 -17.81 29.96 2.41
C GLN A 170 -18.83 29.14 3.21
N LEU A 171 -19.27 27.99 2.69
CA LEU A 171 -20.30 27.19 3.34
C LEU A 171 -19.68 26.31 4.45
N PRO A 172 -20.32 26.26 5.63
CA PRO A 172 -19.90 25.41 6.75
C PRO A 172 -20.21 23.93 6.46
N PRO A 173 -19.70 23.01 7.31
CA PRO A 173 -20.15 21.61 7.24
C PRO A 173 -21.64 21.53 7.56
N ILE A 174 -22.34 20.64 6.84
CA ILE A 174 -23.73 20.30 7.15
C ILE A 174 -23.70 19.40 8.40
N ALA A 175 -23.93 19.99 9.56
CA ALA A 175 -24.10 19.28 10.82
C ALA A 175 -25.51 19.56 11.33
N ASP A 176 -26.40 18.60 11.13
CA ASP A 176 -27.76 18.68 11.68
C ASP A 176 -27.67 18.80 13.21
N PHE A 177 -28.63 19.51 13.80
CA PHE A 177 -28.65 19.83 15.24
C PHE A 177 -28.38 18.59 16.12
N GLU A 178 -29.03 17.46 15.80
CA GLU A 178 -28.87 16.19 16.52
C GLU A 178 -27.44 15.65 16.48
N GLN A 179 -26.75 15.77 15.35
CA GLN A 179 -25.36 15.30 15.22
C GLN A 179 -24.42 16.21 16.00
N TRP A 180 -24.67 17.53 15.97
CA TRP A 180 -23.85 18.49 16.71
C TRP A 180 -24.02 18.37 18.22
N GLU A 181 -25.24 18.09 18.70
CA GLU A 181 -25.52 17.84 20.12
C GLU A 181 -24.68 16.69 20.69
N ILE A 182 -24.36 15.67 19.89
CA ILE A 182 -23.47 14.56 20.28
C ILE A 182 -22.01 14.97 20.30
N LEU A 183 -21.60 15.86 19.39
CA LEU A 183 -20.18 16.21 19.17
C LEU A 183 -19.70 17.40 20.00
N LYS A 184 -20.60 18.29 20.43
CA LYS A 184 -20.27 19.56 21.10
C LYS A 184 -19.48 19.40 22.40
N ASP A 185 -19.63 18.25 23.08
CA ASP A 185 -18.91 17.97 24.33
C ASP A 185 -17.43 17.60 24.08
N TYR A 186 -17.10 17.17 22.85
CA TYR A 186 -15.77 16.72 22.46
C TYR A 186 -15.01 17.76 21.62
N TYR A 187 -15.75 18.59 20.89
CA TYR A 187 -15.23 19.50 19.86
C TYR A 187 -15.72 20.93 20.08
N GLN A 188 -14.84 21.92 19.84
CA GLN A 188 -15.20 23.33 20.01
C GLN A 188 -16.15 23.87 18.93
N SER A 189 -16.15 23.25 17.75
CA SER A 189 -17.01 23.63 16.62
C SER A 189 -17.12 22.46 15.62
N PRO A 190 -18.10 22.45 14.71
CA PRO A 190 -18.24 21.38 13.73
C PRO A 190 -17.17 21.43 12.62
N PHE A 191 -16.43 22.53 12.49
CA PHE A 191 -15.45 22.73 11.42
C PHE A 191 -14.23 21.83 11.57
N PHE A 192 -13.63 21.40 10.44
CA PHE A 192 -12.45 20.53 10.40
C PHE A 192 -11.29 20.99 11.30
N PHE A 193 -11.09 22.31 11.46
CA PHE A 193 -10.00 22.86 12.27
C PHE A 193 -10.17 22.66 13.78
N SER A 194 -11.34 22.21 14.23
CA SER A 194 -11.58 21.77 15.61
C SER A 194 -11.27 20.29 15.85
N SER A 195 -10.92 19.52 14.80
CA SER A 195 -10.48 18.13 14.96
C SER A 195 -9.22 18.04 15.83
N LYS A 196 -9.08 16.95 16.59
CA LYS A 196 -7.95 16.78 17.51
C LYS A 196 -6.64 16.73 16.75
N VAL A 197 -6.61 15.99 15.63
CA VAL A 197 -5.41 15.89 14.79
C VAL A 197 -4.92 17.27 14.31
N VAL A 198 -5.82 18.19 13.93
CA VAL A 198 -5.45 19.54 13.48
C VAL A 198 -5.03 20.43 14.65
N THR A 199 -5.71 20.34 15.80
CA THR A 199 -5.34 21.14 16.97
C THR A 199 -3.98 20.74 17.54
N GLU A 200 -3.64 19.45 17.51
CA GLU A 200 -2.35 18.91 17.96
C GLU A 200 -1.25 19.12 16.91
N ASN A 201 -1.60 19.10 15.63
CA ASN A 201 -0.68 19.25 14.51
C ASN A 201 -1.13 20.40 13.63
N LYS A 202 -0.78 21.63 14.03
CA LYS A 202 -1.22 22.82 13.31
C LYS A 202 -0.77 22.78 11.84
N PRO A 203 -1.68 22.96 10.88
CA PRO A 203 -1.34 23.00 9.46
C PRO A 203 -0.50 24.23 9.14
N ILE A 204 0.36 24.11 8.14
CA ILE A 204 0.92 25.28 7.47
C ILE A 204 -0.22 25.97 6.72
N TYR A 205 -0.62 27.13 7.21
CA TYR A 205 -1.72 27.91 6.66
C TYR A 205 -1.18 28.82 5.55
N ILE A 206 -1.62 28.58 4.32
CA ILE A 206 -1.24 29.37 3.14
C ILE A 206 -2.50 29.97 2.51
N GLU A 207 -2.61 31.30 2.47
CA GLU A 207 -3.70 32.00 1.80
C GLU A 207 -3.27 32.51 0.42
N LEU A 208 -3.90 32.03 -0.65
CA LEU A 208 -3.76 32.61 -1.99
C LEU A 208 -4.38 34.01 -2.02
N LYS A 209 -3.56 35.04 -2.25
CA LYS A 209 -3.98 36.45 -2.17
C LYS A 209 -4.49 37.01 -3.50
N LYS A 210 -3.94 36.54 -4.63
CA LYS A 210 -4.30 37.07 -5.96
C LYS A 210 -5.68 36.59 -6.40
N ILE A 211 -6.60 37.52 -6.60
CA ILE A 211 -7.97 37.25 -7.08
C ILE A 211 -7.99 37.39 -8.60
N TYR A 212 -8.49 36.37 -9.29
CA TYR A 212 -8.58 36.36 -10.76
C TYR A 212 -10.02 36.59 -11.27
N ARG A 213 -11.05 36.34 -10.44
CA ARG A 213 -12.46 36.42 -10.84
C ARG A 213 -12.98 37.85 -10.98
N GLN A 214 -12.79 38.67 -9.94
CA GLN A 214 -13.17 40.07 -9.93
C GLN A 214 -11.97 40.94 -10.29
N LYS A 215 -12.20 41.99 -11.09
CA LYS A 215 -11.17 42.97 -11.48
C LYS A 215 -11.32 44.32 -10.78
N GLU A 216 -12.51 44.63 -10.28
CA GLU A 216 -12.85 45.92 -9.67
C GLU A 216 -12.44 45.93 -8.19
N GLN A 217 -11.48 46.80 -7.81
CA GLN A 217 -10.96 46.85 -6.44
C GLN A 217 -12.04 47.18 -5.41
N GLU A 218 -12.93 48.15 -5.70
CA GLU A 218 -14.05 48.47 -4.80
C GLU A 218 -14.96 47.27 -4.53
N PHE A 219 -15.22 46.45 -5.55
CA PHE A 219 -16.07 45.27 -5.40
C PHE A 219 -15.36 44.17 -4.61
N ILE A 220 -14.06 43.98 -4.86
CA ILE A 220 -13.20 43.08 -4.09
C ILE A 220 -13.22 43.46 -2.61
N ASP A 221 -13.08 44.74 -2.29
CA ASP A 221 -13.05 45.24 -0.92
C ASP A 221 -14.40 45.06 -0.22
N LEU A 222 -15.50 45.35 -0.92
CA LEU A 222 -16.85 45.08 -0.44
C LEU A 222 -17.04 43.58 -0.11
N LEU A 223 -16.66 42.68 -1.03
CA LEU A 223 -16.75 41.24 -0.82
C LEU A 223 -15.88 40.77 0.36
N ASN A 224 -14.69 41.34 0.53
CA ASN A 224 -13.82 41.04 1.66
C ASN A 224 -14.43 41.46 2.98
N LYS A 225 -15.06 42.65 3.06
CA LYS A 225 -15.77 43.10 4.27
C LYS A 225 -16.98 42.22 4.57
N ILE A 226 -17.71 41.77 3.56
CA ILE A 226 -18.81 40.80 3.72
C ILE A 226 -18.28 39.46 4.23
N ARG A 227 -17.15 38.96 3.69
CA ARG A 227 -16.51 37.70 4.10
C ARG A 227 -16.27 37.64 5.62
N VAL A 228 -15.78 38.73 6.21
CA VAL A 228 -15.42 38.81 7.63
C VAL A 228 -16.48 39.49 8.51
N ASN A 229 -17.68 39.75 7.97
CA ASN A 229 -18.76 40.46 8.66
C ASN A 229 -18.37 41.85 9.22
N GLN A 230 -17.64 42.64 8.42
CA GLN A 230 -17.17 43.99 8.77
C GLN A 230 -17.75 45.08 7.82
N ILE A 231 -18.87 44.79 7.15
CA ILE A 231 -19.53 45.78 6.29
C ILE A 231 -20.09 46.94 7.12
N THR A 232 -19.91 48.17 6.64
CA THR A 232 -20.49 49.38 7.24
C THR A 232 -21.92 49.62 6.74
N ASP A 233 -22.72 50.43 7.44
CA ASP A 233 -24.09 50.73 7.01
C ASP A 233 -24.13 51.50 5.68
N ILE A 234 -23.13 52.35 5.42
CA ILE A 234 -22.98 53.05 4.13
C ILE A 234 -22.79 52.05 2.99
N GLU A 235 -21.93 51.05 3.18
CA GLU A 235 -21.66 50.01 2.18
C GLU A 235 -22.84 49.06 1.99
N LEU A 236 -23.54 48.73 3.08
CA LEU A 236 -24.77 47.93 3.03
C LEU A 236 -25.87 48.68 2.27
N ASN A 237 -26.01 49.98 2.51
CA ASN A 237 -26.93 50.83 1.76
C ASN A 237 -26.55 50.92 0.28
N LYS A 238 -25.24 51.09 -0.04
CA LYS A 238 -24.73 51.04 -1.43
C LYS A 238 -25.06 49.69 -2.09
N LEU A 239 -24.86 48.58 -1.39
CA LEU A 239 -25.24 47.25 -1.88
C LEU A 239 -26.76 47.14 -2.12
N ASN A 240 -27.57 47.63 -1.19
CA ASN A 240 -29.03 47.62 -1.31
C ASN A 240 -29.58 48.59 -2.37
N GLN A 241 -28.78 49.52 -2.92
CA GLN A 241 -29.17 50.26 -4.13
C GLN A 241 -29.31 49.36 -5.37
N LYS A 242 -28.72 48.15 -5.34
CA LYS A 242 -28.93 47.13 -6.38
C LYS A 242 -30.26 46.38 -6.24
N TYR A 243 -31.07 46.67 -5.22
CA TYR A 243 -32.38 46.08 -5.04
C TYR A 243 -33.34 46.50 -6.13
N ASN A 244 -33.80 45.53 -6.92
CA ASN A 244 -34.79 45.73 -7.96
C ASN A 244 -35.67 44.47 -8.07
N PRO A 245 -36.81 44.41 -7.34
CA PRO A 245 -37.69 43.25 -7.32
C PRO A 245 -38.52 43.09 -8.61
N THR A 246 -38.69 44.18 -9.36
CA THR A 246 -39.41 44.17 -10.66
C THR A 246 -38.47 43.88 -11.84
N PHE A 247 -37.18 43.67 -11.57
CA PHE A 247 -36.20 43.31 -12.59
C PHE A 247 -36.57 41.99 -13.26
N SER A 248 -36.87 42.06 -14.55
CA SER A 248 -37.07 40.85 -15.36
C SER A 248 -35.72 40.28 -15.74
N ALA A 249 -35.30 39.23 -15.04
CA ALA A 249 -34.11 38.45 -15.38
C ALA A 249 -34.14 37.84 -16.81
N ASN A 250 -35.31 37.83 -17.46
CA ASN A 250 -35.56 37.29 -18.79
C ASN A 250 -35.06 38.19 -19.96
N GLY A 251 -34.49 39.37 -19.68
CA GLY A 251 -33.96 40.29 -20.70
C GLY A 251 -32.75 39.75 -21.50
N SER A 252 -32.10 40.65 -22.26
CA SER A 252 -30.95 40.34 -23.14
C SER A 252 -29.70 39.84 -22.42
N ASN A 253 -29.58 40.05 -21.11
CA ASN A 253 -28.31 39.90 -20.38
C ASN A 253 -28.17 38.56 -19.62
N ASN A 254 -29.03 37.56 -19.87
CA ASN A 254 -28.90 36.19 -19.35
C ASN A 254 -28.57 36.11 -17.83
N HIS A 255 -29.31 36.83 -16.98
CA HIS A 255 -29.07 36.81 -15.53
C HIS A 255 -29.44 35.45 -14.94
N ILE A 256 -28.61 34.92 -14.05
CA ILE A 256 -28.94 33.73 -13.26
C ILE A 256 -29.45 34.11 -11.87
N ILE A 257 -30.55 33.49 -11.45
CA ILE A 257 -31.11 33.67 -10.12
C ILE A 257 -30.34 32.79 -9.13
N LEU A 258 -29.70 33.41 -8.15
CA LEU A 258 -29.11 32.68 -7.02
C LEU A 258 -30.09 32.68 -5.86
N SER A 259 -30.58 31.49 -5.51
CA SER A 259 -31.59 31.31 -4.47
C SER A 259 -31.08 30.39 -3.36
N THR A 260 -31.71 30.42 -2.19
CA THR A 260 -31.23 29.73 -0.99
C THR A 260 -31.68 28.26 -0.93
N THR A 261 -32.80 27.89 -1.56
CA THR A 261 -33.40 26.56 -1.45
C THR A 261 -33.59 25.86 -2.79
N ASN A 262 -33.51 24.52 -2.82
CA ASN A 262 -33.77 23.74 -4.04
C ASN A 262 -35.23 23.88 -4.51
N ALA A 263 -36.19 24.04 -3.59
CA ALA A 263 -37.61 24.18 -3.92
C ALA A 263 -37.88 25.42 -4.79
N GLN A 264 -37.35 26.58 -4.39
CA GLN A 264 -37.48 27.83 -5.14
C GLN A 264 -36.82 27.74 -6.53
N VAL A 265 -35.65 27.09 -6.59
CA VAL A 265 -34.91 26.89 -7.84
C VAL A 265 -35.68 26.00 -8.81
N ASN A 266 -36.17 24.86 -8.33
CA ASN A 266 -36.93 23.92 -9.15
C ASN A 266 -38.23 24.54 -9.64
N GLN A 267 -38.96 25.24 -8.76
CA GLN A 267 -40.17 25.97 -9.14
C GLN A 267 -39.87 27.00 -10.23
N THR A 268 -38.85 27.84 -10.04
CA THR A 268 -38.48 28.88 -11.01
C THR A 268 -38.09 28.29 -12.36
N ASN A 269 -37.23 27.27 -12.37
CA ASN A 269 -36.80 26.64 -13.62
C ASN A 269 -37.97 25.94 -14.34
N THR A 270 -38.85 25.26 -13.61
CA THR A 270 -40.02 24.58 -14.18
C THR A 270 -41.00 25.59 -14.76
N THR A 271 -41.41 26.59 -13.99
CA THR A 271 -42.33 27.64 -14.47
C THR A 271 -41.77 28.36 -15.69
N LYS A 272 -40.48 28.71 -15.70
CA LYS A 272 -39.84 29.37 -16.85
C LYS A 272 -39.75 28.49 -18.08
N LEU A 273 -39.54 27.18 -17.91
CA LEU A 273 -39.59 26.23 -19.01
C LEU A 273 -41.03 26.09 -19.55
N ASP A 274 -42.03 26.06 -18.67
CA ASP A 274 -43.43 25.92 -19.06
C ASP A 274 -43.97 27.15 -19.81
N GLU A 275 -43.52 28.36 -19.44
CA GLU A 275 -43.84 29.62 -20.13
C GLU A 275 -43.41 29.65 -21.62
N LEU A 276 -42.43 28.82 -22.02
CA LEU A 276 -41.97 28.77 -23.40
C LEU A 276 -42.98 28.02 -24.28
N LYS A 277 -43.42 28.68 -25.36
CA LYS A 277 -44.38 28.15 -26.35
C LYS A 277 -43.83 27.05 -27.25
N SER A 278 -42.51 26.85 -27.26
CA SER A 278 -41.85 25.84 -28.09
C SER A 278 -42.07 24.43 -27.54
N GLU A 279 -41.92 23.44 -28.42
CA GLU A 279 -42.09 22.03 -28.06
C GLU A 279 -40.99 21.57 -27.09
N LEU A 280 -41.40 20.80 -26.08
CA LEU A 280 -40.50 20.19 -25.11
C LEU A 280 -39.79 18.99 -25.75
N LYS A 281 -38.46 19.02 -25.78
CA LYS A 281 -37.63 17.87 -26.14
C LYS A 281 -36.90 17.32 -24.92
N VAL A 282 -36.81 16.00 -24.86
CA VAL A 282 -36.16 15.27 -23.77
C VAL A 282 -34.94 14.55 -24.31
N PHE A 283 -33.79 14.81 -23.70
CA PHE A 283 -32.53 14.15 -24.03
C PHE A 283 -32.16 13.18 -22.90
N ALA A 284 -32.23 11.88 -23.17
CA ALA A 284 -31.86 10.85 -22.22
C ALA A 284 -30.33 10.69 -22.15
N GLY A 285 -29.81 10.74 -20.93
CA GLY A 285 -28.42 10.46 -20.61
C GLY A 285 -28.21 8.96 -20.38
N GLU A 286 -26.96 8.54 -20.48
CA GLU A 286 -26.57 7.13 -20.36
C GLU A 286 -25.66 6.96 -19.14
N ILE A 287 -25.94 5.94 -18.33
CA ILE A 287 -25.08 5.54 -17.22
C ILE A 287 -24.56 4.14 -17.52
N THR A 288 -23.24 3.99 -17.55
CA THR A 288 -22.57 2.69 -17.67
C THR A 288 -21.79 2.39 -16.39
N GLY A 289 -21.70 1.11 -16.01
CA GLY A 289 -21.00 0.69 -14.79
C GLY A 289 -21.63 1.19 -13.49
N THR A 290 -20.79 1.50 -12.50
CA THR A 290 -21.19 1.92 -11.15
C THR A 290 -21.07 3.44 -10.99
N PHE A 291 -22.18 4.11 -10.68
CA PHE A 291 -22.23 5.55 -10.45
C PHE A 291 -22.80 5.88 -9.05
N PRO A 292 -22.35 6.94 -8.35
CA PRO A 292 -22.76 7.19 -6.96
C PRO A 292 -24.26 7.46 -6.81
N LYS A 293 -24.83 6.98 -5.71
CA LYS A 293 -26.24 7.18 -5.33
C LYS A 293 -26.35 7.82 -3.93
N ASP A 294 -27.41 8.57 -3.71
CA ASP A 294 -27.80 9.09 -2.39
C ASP A 294 -28.39 7.97 -1.51
N SER A 295 -28.71 8.30 -0.26
CA SER A 295 -29.32 7.37 0.70
C SER A 295 -30.72 6.89 0.30
N ARG A 296 -31.37 7.58 -0.63
CA ARG A 296 -32.70 7.23 -1.19
C ARG A 296 -32.58 6.41 -2.48
N GLY A 297 -31.35 6.13 -2.94
CA GLY A 297 -31.07 5.37 -4.16
C GLY A 297 -31.06 6.20 -5.45
N ASN A 298 -31.16 7.53 -5.38
CA ASN A 298 -31.08 8.40 -6.56
C ASN A 298 -29.63 8.64 -6.97
N TYR A 299 -29.35 8.64 -8.27
CA TYR A 299 -28.01 8.95 -8.76
C TYR A 299 -27.59 10.39 -8.46
N LEU A 300 -26.35 10.55 -7.99
CA LEU A 300 -25.71 11.84 -7.76
C LEU A 300 -25.07 12.33 -9.07
N LEU A 301 -25.89 12.78 -10.01
CA LEU A 301 -25.47 13.18 -11.34
C LEU A 301 -25.13 14.69 -11.40
N PRO A 302 -24.11 15.09 -12.18
CA PRO A 302 -23.80 16.51 -12.44
C PRO A 302 -24.95 17.26 -13.13
N THR A 303 -25.72 16.56 -13.96
CA THR A 303 -26.94 17.07 -14.60
C THR A 303 -28.06 16.03 -14.59
N GLU A 304 -29.25 16.41 -15.03
CA GLU A 304 -30.42 15.55 -15.08
C GLU A 304 -30.21 14.37 -16.04
N LEU A 305 -30.62 13.17 -15.61
CA LEU A 305 -30.60 11.99 -16.47
C LEU A 305 -31.50 12.20 -17.70
N ASN A 306 -32.71 12.71 -17.48
CA ASN A 306 -33.61 13.13 -18.55
C ASN A 306 -33.58 14.66 -18.61
N LEU A 307 -32.84 15.20 -19.57
CA LEU A 307 -32.67 16.63 -19.71
C LEU A 307 -33.82 17.21 -20.54
N HIS A 308 -34.66 18.00 -19.89
CA HIS A 308 -35.85 18.61 -20.48
C HIS A 308 -35.54 20.02 -21.00
N LEU A 309 -35.66 20.23 -22.31
CA LEU A 309 -35.30 21.50 -22.97
C LEU A 309 -36.36 21.97 -23.95
N LYS A 310 -36.41 23.29 -24.14
CA LYS A 310 -37.24 23.99 -25.13
C LYS A 310 -36.40 25.04 -25.83
N VAL A 311 -36.74 25.37 -27.08
CA VAL A 311 -36.11 26.52 -27.77
C VAL A 311 -36.43 27.79 -26.99
N GLY A 312 -35.40 28.59 -26.67
CA GLY A 312 -35.46 29.75 -25.79
C GLY A 312 -35.08 29.45 -24.33
N ALA A 313 -34.90 28.19 -23.94
CA ALA A 313 -34.53 27.85 -22.56
C ALA A 313 -33.16 28.39 -22.18
N GLN A 314 -33.05 28.97 -20.97
CA GLN A 314 -31.76 29.43 -20.44
C GLN A 314 -31.02 28.24 -19.83
N VAL A 315 -29.83 27.97 -20.32
CA VAL A 315 -29.00 26.84 -19.90
C VAL A 315 -27.60 27.29 -19.51
N MET A 316 -27.00 26.55 -18.60
CA MET A 316 -25.62 26.71 -18.17
C MET A 316 -24.79 25.51 -18.62
N ILE A 317 -23.61 25.81 -19.15
CA ILE A 317 -22.60 24.82 -19.49
C ILE A 317 -21.97 24.25 -18.21
N LEU A 318 -21.79 22.92 -18.14
CA LEU A 318 -21.24 22.23 -16.97
C LEU A 318 -19.81 21.68 -17.16
N LYS A 319 -19.30 21.68 -18.39
CA LYS A 319 -17.96 21.18 -18.72
C LYS A 319 -17.27 22.13 -19.68
N ASN A 320 -15.95 22.25 -19.56
CA ASN A 320 -15.16 23.05 -20.51
C ASN A 320 -15.15 22.39 -21.89
N ASP A 321 -15.14 23.21 -22.96
CA ASP A 321 -14.97 22.71 -24.32
C ASP A 321 -13.58 22.10 -24.49
N THR A 322 -13.53 20.84 -24.92
CA THR A 322 -12.28 20.10 -25.18
C THR A 322 -11.74 20.34 -26.58
N GLY A 323 -12.49 21.02 -27.45
CA GLY A 323 -12.04 21.38 -28.79
C GLY A 323 -10.93 22.43 -28.80
N GLU A 324 -10.21 22.51 -29.92
CA GLU A 324 -9.06 23.39 -30.13
C GLU A 324 -9.38 24.88 -29.88
N PHE A 325 -10.59 25.31 -30.25
CA PHE A 325 -11.03 26.71 -30.17
C PHE A 325 -11.69 27.11 -28.84
N LYS A 326 -11.83 26.19 -27.86
CA LYS A 326 -12.39 26.42 -26.52
C LYS A 326 -13.60 27.38 -26.48
N ARG A 327 -14.68 27.02 -27.17
CA ARG A 327 -15.82 27.92 -27.47
C ARG A 327 -16.64 28.28 -26.22
N TYR A 328 -16.57 27.45 -25.18
CA TYR A 328 -17.29 27.63 -23.92
C TYR A 328 -16.53 27.05 -22.72
N PHE A 329 -16.94 27.46 -21.52
CA PHE A 329 -16.38 27.03 -20.24
C PHE A 329 -17.49 26.71 -19.24
N ASN A 330 -17.17 25.94 -18.20
CA ASN A 330 -18.09 25.58 -17.12
C ASN A 330 -18.61 26.84 -16.40
N GLY A 331 -19.93 26.99 -16.31
CA GLY A 331 -20.62 28.15 -15.75
C GLY A 331 -21.10 29.16 -16.80
N LYS A 332 -20.69 29.05 -18.07
CA LYS A 332 -21.14 29.95 -19.14
C LYS A 332 -22.65 29.75 -19.39
N ILE A 333 -23.41 30.85 -19.43
CA ILE A 333 -24.86 30.83 -19.61
C ILE A 333 -25.21 31.24 -21.03
N GLY A 334 -26.14 30.50 -21.65
CA GLY A 334 -26.70 30.83 -22.95
C GLY A 334 -28.18 30.45 -23.04
N LYS A 335 -28.77 30.72 -24.19
CA LYS A 335 -30.15 30.34 -24.54
C LYS A 335 -30.14 29.29 -25.63
N ILE A 336 -31.03 28.33 -25.55
CA ILE A 336 -31.21 27.34 -26.60
C ILE A 336 -31.76 28.03 -27.86
N SER A 337 -31.00 28.00 -28.95
CA SER A 337 -31.39 28.61 -30.23
C SER A 337 -32.07 27.60 -31.18
N SER A 338 -31.62 26.35 -31.14
CA SER A 338 -32.20 25.24 -31.92
C SER A 338 -32.06 23.92 -31.17
N LEU A 339 -33.05 23.03 -31.36
CA LEU A 339 -33.08 21.67 -30.84
C LEU A 339 -33.50 20.70 -31.95
N ASP A 340 -32.61 19.79 -32.32
CA ASP A 340 -32.89 18.61 -33.14
C ASP A 340 -32.70 17.34 -32.29
N ASN A 341 -32.95 16.15 -32.87
CA ASN A 341 -32.88 14.88 -32.14
C ASN A 341 -31.51 14.63 -31.49
N ASP A 342 -30.42 15.00 -32.18
CA ASP A 342 -29.03 14.80 -31.70
C ASP A 342 -28.20 16.09 -31.68
N LYS A 343 -28.83 17.25 -31.90
CA LYS A 343 -28.12 18.53 -31.97
C LYS A 343 -28.77 19.57 -31.07
N ILE A 344 -27.98 20.16 -30.19
CA ILE A 344 -28.36 21.28 -29.34
C ILE A 344 -27.46 22.46 -29.69
N ILE A 345 -28.05 23.57 -30.13
CA ILE A 345 -27.30 24.81 -30.42
C ILE A 345 -27.62 25.85 -29.36
N VAL A 346 -26.60 26.24 -28.60
CA VAL A 346 -26.69 27.29 -27.58
C VAL A 346 -26.17 28.61 -28.16
N GLU A 347 -26.94 29.67 -27.98
CA GLU A 347 -26.56 31.04 -28.28
C GLU A 347 -26.15 31.75 -26.99
N PHE A 348 -24.94 32.31 -26.98
CA PHE A 348 -24.39 33.04 -25.84
C PHE A 348 -24.66 34.55 -25.95
N SER A 349 -24.38 35.30 -24.88
CA SER A 349 -24.60 36.76 -24.80
C SER A 349 -23.89 37.55 -25.91
N ASN A 350 -22.76 37.05 -26.39
CA ASN A 350 -22.01 37.61 -27.52
C ASN A 350 -22.55 37.20 -28.90
N GLN A 351 -23.77 36.68 -28.98
CA GLN A 351 -24.43 36.17 -30.20
C GLN A 351 -23.69 35.00 -30.87
N SER A 352 -22.67 34.42 -30.22
CA SER A 352 -22.02 33.22 -30.73
C SER A 352 -22.95 32.02 -30.55
N LYS A 353 -23.17 31.28 -31.64
CA LYS A 353 -23.93 30.04 -31.66
C LYS A 353 -22.97 28.86 -31.69
N VAL A 354 -23.11 27.96 -30.73
CA VAL A 354 -22.22 26.81 -30.58
C VAL A 354 -23.06 25.54 -30.46
N GLN A 355 -22.72 24.55 -31.28
CA GLN A 355 -23.26 23.20 -31.11
C GLN A 355 -22.63 22.57 -29.88
N ILE A 356 -23.47 22.07 -28.98
CA ILE A 356 -23.06 21.38 -27.77
C ILE A 356 -23.06 19.88 -28.04
N GLU A 357 -21.97 19.23 -27.69
CA GLU A 357 -21.78 17.79 -27.82
C GLU A 357 -21.98 17.11 -26.47
N LYS A 358 -22.31 15.81 -26.50
CA LYS A 358 -22.39 15.01 -25.27
C LYS A 358 -21.02 14.95 -24.60
N ALA A 359 -21.02 15.03 -23.28
CA ALA A 359 -19.84 14.91 -22.46
C ALA A 359 -20.02 13.78 -21.45
N SER A 360 -18.89 13.16 -21.08
CA SER A 360 -18.86 12.10 -20.08
C SER A 360 -18.26 12.60 -18.77
N TRP A 361 -18.83 12.17 -17.65
CA TRP A 361 -18.25 12.30 -16.30
C TRP A 361 -17.93 10.90 -15.80
N ASP A 362 -16.70 10.74 -15.32
CA ASP A 362 -16.21 9.46 -14.85
C ASP A 362 -16.31 9.37 -13.34
N ASN A 363 -16.86 8.27 -12.85
CA ASN A 363 -16.75 7.87 -11.48
C ASN A 363 -15.48 7.02 -11.32
N VAL A 364 -14.49 7.56 -10.64
CA VAL A 364 -13.18 6.94 -10.47
C VAL A 364 -13.07 6.22 -9.12
N GLN A 365 -12.38 5.09 -9.12
CA GLN A 365 -11.95 4.39 -7.93
C GLN A 365 -10.44 4.23 -7.96
N TYR A 366 -9.78 4.49 -6.84
CA TYR A 366 -8.35 4.25 -6.71
C TYR A 366 -8.06 2.74 -6.59
N THR A 367 -7.08 2.29 -7.36
CA THR A 367 -6.60 0.90 -7.39
C THR A 367 -5.08 0.88 -7.23
N TRP A 368 -4.54 -0.26 -6.79
CA TRP A 368 -3.10 -0.45 -6.67
C TRP A 368 -2.54 -1.17 -7.90
N ASN A 369 -1.64 -0.52 -8.62
CA ASN A 369 -0.85 -1.15 -9.68
C ASN A 369 0.39 -1.80 -9.05
N LYS A 370 0.39 -3.14 -8.98
CA LYS A 370 1.49 -3.93 -8.38
C LYS A 370 2.81 -3.80 -9.13
N GLU A 371 2.77 -3.66 -10.46
CA GLU A 371 3.97 -3.59 -11.30
C GLU A 371 4.68 -2.24 -11.16
N LYS A 372 3.91 -1.15 -11.28
CA LYS A 372 4.44 0.22 -11.16
C LYS A 372 4.60 0.69 -9.73
N LYS A 373 4.06 -0.06 -8.75
CA LYS A 373 3.94 0.33 -7.34
C LYS A 373 3.30 1.72 -7.19
N LYS A 374 2.22 1.93 -7.94
CA LYS A 374 1.53 3.21 -8.08
C LYS A 374 0.05 3.07 -7.76
N ILE A 375 -0.48 4.07 -7.08
CA ILE A 375 -1.93 4.27 -7.01
C ILE A 375 -2.38 4.81 -8.36
N GLU A 376 -3.32 4.12 -9.00
CA GLU A 376 -3.91 4.50 -10.30
C GLU A 376 -5.43 4.65 -10.17
N GLU A 377 -5.98 5.55 -10.96
CA GLU A 377 -7.43 5.76 -11.07
C GLU A 377 -8.02 4.76 -12.08
N LYS A 378 -9.05 4.03 -11.67
CA LYS A 378 -9.84 3.18 -12.54
C LYS A 378 -11.24 3.76 -12.67
N ILE A 379 -11.69 3.95 -13.90
CA ILE A 379 -13.08 4.33 -14.19
C ILE A 379 -13.97 3.11 -13.88
N ILE A 380 -14.87 3.24 -12.92
CA ILE A 380 -15.80 2.17 -12.52
C ILE A 380 -17.22 2.39 -13.05
N GLY A 381 -17.50 3.60 -13.55
CA GLY A 381 -18.71 3.92 -14.26
C GLY A 381 -18.61 5.30 -14.89
N THR A 382 -19.45 5.53 -15.89
CA THR A 382 -19.46 6.76 -16.67
C THR A 382 -20.89 7.23 -16.85
N PHE A 383 -21.11 8.53 -16.70
CA PHE A 383 -22.37 9.18 -17.04
C PHE A 383 -22.15 10.05 -18.27
N THR A 384 -22.88 9.81 -19.35
CA THR A 384 -22.77 10.55 -20.61
C THR A 384 -24.05 11.31 -20.89
N GLN A 385 -23.96 12.63 -21.04
CA GLN A 385 -25.08 13.52 -21.29
C GLN A 385 -24.59 14.84 -21.89
N TYR A 386 -25.48 15.63 -22.52
CA TYR A 386 -25.15 17.02 -22.86
C TYR A 386 -24.78 17.80 -21.57
N PRO A 387 -23.65 18.54 -21.53
CA PRO A 387 -23.18 19.28 -20.36
C PRO A 387 -23.96 20.57 -20.15
N LEU A 388 -25.28 20.42 -20.03
CA LEU A 388 -26.25 21.48 -19.91
C LEU A 388 -27.13 21.24 -18.69
N ARG A 389 -27.54 22.33 -18.06
CA ARG A 389 -28.60 22.36 -17.05
C ARG A 389 -29.44 23.60 -17.24
N LEU A 390 -30.73 23.54 -16.94
CA LEU A 390 -31.55 24.74 -16.81
C LEU A 390 -30.92 25.71 -15.80
N ALA A 391 -30.88 26.98 -16.17
CA ALA A 391 -30.09 27.99 -15.49
C ALA A 391 -30.80 29.34 -15.35
N TRP A 392 -32.13 29.35 -15.29
CA TRP A 392 -32.84 30.53 -14.79
C TRP A 392 -32.55 30.72 -13.31
N ALA A 393 -32.52 29.63 -12.55
CA ALA A 393 -32.18 29.64 -11.14
C ALA A 393 -31.23 28.49 -10.76
N ILE A 394 -30.37 28.75 -9.78
CA ILE A 394 -29.54 27.76 -9.10
C ILE A 394 -29.43 28.09 -7.61
N THR A 395 -29.23 27.07 -6.78
CA THR A 395 -29.01 27.28 -5.35
C THR A 395 -27.63 27.87 -5.10
N VAL A 396 -27.47 28.69 -4.06
CA VAL A 396 -26.14 29.18 -3.62
C VAL A 396 -25.15 28.03 -3.37
N HIS A 397 -25.60 26.91 -2.82
CA HIS A 397 -24.75 25.72 -2.62
C HIS A 397 -24.17 25.17 -3.93
N LYS A 398 -25.02 24.98 -4.93
CA LYS A 398 -24.59 24.48 -6.26
C LYS A 398 -23.86 25.53 -7.10
N SER A 399 -23.86 26.81 -6.70
CA SER A 399 -23.07 27.84 -7.37
C SER A 399 -21.63 27.95 -6.86
N GLN A 400 -21.28 27.25 -5.78
CA GLN A 400 -19.91 27.21 -5.28
C GLN A 400 -18.94 26.74 -6.36
N GLY A 401 -17.75 27.35 -6.38
CA GLY A 401 -16.77 27.19 -7.48
C GLY A 401 -17.12 27.89 -8.80
N LEU A 402 -18.40 28.16 -9.11
CA LEU A 402 -18.82 28.75 -10.38
C LEU A 402 -18.58 30.27 -10.46
N THR A 403 -18.58 30.79 -11.68
CA THR A 403 -18.38 32.20 -12.00
C THR A 403 -19.46 32.66 -12.97
N PHE A 404 -20.09 33.80 -12.69
CA PHE A 404 -21.18 34.36 -13.50
C PHE A 404 -20.92 35.83 -13.83
N GLU A 405 -21.30 36.23 -15.04
CA GLU A 405 -21.24 37.63 -15.47
C GLU A 405 -22.36 38.46 -14.84
N ASN A 406 -23.59 37.92 -14.85
CA ASN A 406 -24.79 38.60 -14.41
C ASN A 406 -25.57 37.73 -13.41
N VAL A 407 -25.79 38.25 -12.21
CA VAL A 407 -26.41 37.55 -11.08
C VAL A 407 -27.62 38.33 -10.58
N TYR A 408 -28.76 37.65 -10.44
CA TYR A 408 -29.93 38.15 -9.74
C TYR A 408 -30.09 37.44 -8.39
N ALA A 409 -29.62 38.06 -7.32
CA ALA A 409 -29.48 37.39 -6.03
C ALA A 409 -30.75 37.50 -5.17
N ASP A 410 -31.32 36.35 -4.80
CA ASP A 410 -32.47 36.19 -3.91
C ASP A 410 -32.00 35.67 -2.54
N LEU A 411 -31.50 36.61 -1.71
CA LEU A 411 -30.75 36.33 -0.48
C LEU A 411 -31.48 36.75 0.80
N GLY A 412 -32.70 37.27 0.71
CA GLY A 412 -33.50 37.70 1.87
C GLY A 412 -33.79 36.54 2.83
N SER A 413 -33.83 35.32 2.31
CA SER A 413 -34.02 34.09 3.09
C SER A 413 -32.71 33.40 3.47
N ALA A 414 -31.56 34.07 3.38
CA ALA A 414 -30.28 33.46 3.79
C ALA A 414 -30.34 33.00 5.25
N PHE A 415 -29.81 31.81 5.52
CA PHE A 415 -29.90 31.15 6.83
C PHE A 415 -28.56 30.61 7.32
N GLU A 416 -27.64 30.27 6.40
CA GLU A 416 -26.28 29.80 6.75
C GLU A 416 -25.27 30.95 6.81
N ASP A 417 -24.26 30.77 7.66
CA ASP A 417 -23.08 31.63 7.68
C ASP A 417 -22.34 31.53 6.33
N GLY A 418 -21.83 32.66 5.83
CA GLY A 418 -21.12 32.71 4.54
C GLY A 418 -22.00 32.61 3.28
N GLN A 419 -23.29 32.28 3.38
CA GLN A 419 -24.17 32.10 2.22
C GLN A 419 -24.29 33.36 1.35
N VAL A 420 -24.42 34.54 1.97
CA VAL A 420 -24.43 35.82 1.26
C VAL A 420 -23.09 36.07 0.56
N TYR A 421 -21.97 35.82 1.25
CA TYR A 421 -20.64 35.96 0.67
C TYR A 421 -20.45 35.05 -0.56
N VAL A 422 -20.84 33.79 -0.45
CA VAL A 422 -20.75 32.82 -1.55
C VAL A 422 -21.53 33.29 -2.76
N ALA A 423 -22.79 33.71 -2.56
CA ALA A 423 -23.65 34.16 -3.65
C ALA A 423 -23.10 35.40 -4.37
N LEU A 424 -22.73 36.45 -3.62
CA LEU A 424 -22.22 37.70 -4.19
C LEU A 424 -20.87 37.51 -4.88
N SER A 425 -20.00 36.67 -4.31
CA SER A 425 -18.66 36.39 -4.86
C SER A 425 -18.66 35.56 -6.15
N ARG A 426 -19.83 35.09 -6.62
CA ARG A 426 -19.96 34.43 -7.93
C ARG A 426 -19.93 35.42 -9.09
N CYS A 427 -20.36 36.66 -8.85
CA CYS A 427 -20.42 37.69 -9.87
C CYS A 427 -19.02 38.21 -10.22
N THR A 428 -18.72 38.44 -11.49
CA THR A 428 -17.43 38.96 -11.95
C THR A 428 -17.28 40.48 -11.77
N SER A 429 -18.40 41.22 -11.75
CA SER A 429 -18.43 42.68 -11.64
C SER A 429 -19.54 43.16 -10.72
N TYR A 430 -19.39 44.35 -10.15
CA TYR A 430 -20.45 44.97 -9.35
C TYR A 430 -21.66 45.37 -10.20
N ASN A 431 -21.44 45.66 -11.48
CA ASN A 431 -22.50 46.05 -12.43
C ASN A 431 -23.41 44.89 -12.82
N GLY A 432 -22.87 43.68 -12.96
CA GLY A 432 -23.65 42.47 -13.23
C GLY A 432 -24.47 41.97 -12.04
N LEU A 433 -24.34 42.58 -10.86
CA LEU A 433 -25.08 42.20 -9.67
C LEU A 433 -26.40 42.99 -9.55
N VAL A 434 -27.51 42.28 -9.42
CA VAL A 434 -28.84 42.80 -9.07
C VAL A 434 -29.38 42.02 -7.89
N LEU A 435 -30.07 42.66 -6.96
CA LEU A 435 -30.68 42.02 -5.79
C LEU A 435 -32.19 41.91 -5.97
N LYS A 436 -32.73 40.70 -5.86
CA LYS A 436 -34.18 40.43 -5.86
C LYS A 436 -34.84 40.77 -4.53
N SER A 437 -34.06 40.70 -3.46
CA SER A 437 -34.45 40.95 -2.08
C SER A 437 -33.40 41.85 -1.44
N GLN A 438 -33.81 42.79 -0.58
CA GLN A 438 -32.85 43.54 0.23
C GLN A 438 -32.06 42.60 1.14
N ILE A 439 -30.78 42.92 1.34
CA ILE A 439 -29.92 42.20 2.27
C ILE A 439 -29.91 42.97 3.58
N HIS A 440 -30.44 42.34 4.62
CA HIS A 440 -30.39 42.88 5.98
C HIS A 440 -29.08 42.49 6.67
N ARG A 441 -28.59 43.33 7.59
CA ARG A 441 -27.33 43.12 8.30
C ARG A 441 -27.28 41.78 9.04
N ASN A 442 -28.39 41.34 9.63
CA ASN A 442 -28.50 40.05 10.32
C ASN A 442 -28.36 38.82 9.39
N LYS A 443 -28.41 39.01 8.07
CA LYS A 443 -28.18 37.95 7.06
C LYS A 443 -26.72 37.84 6.65
N ILE A 444 -25.92 38.88 6.90
CA ILE A 444 -24.47 38.84 6.71
C ILE A 444 -23.88 38.29 8.01
N ARG A 445 -23.60 36.99 8.00
CA ARG A 445 -23.11 36.26 9.16
C ARG A 445 -21.82 35.53 8.81
N THR A 446 -20.89 35.59 9.75
CA THR A 446 -19.64 34.83 9.71
C THR A 446 -19.43 34.24 11.10
N ASN A 447 -19.13 32.95 11.16
CA ASN A 447 -18.89 32.27 12.42
C ASN A 447 -17.64 32.82 13.12
N SER A 448 -17.72 33.10 14.43
CA SER A 448 -16.60 33.64 15.20
C SER A 448 -15.39 32.69 15.23
N LYS A 449 -15.61 31.38 15.25
CA LYS A 449 -14.53 30.37 15.20
C LYS A 449 -13.76 30.38 13.89
N VAL A 450 -14.43 30.71 12.78
CA VAL A 450 -13.77 30.91 11.49
C VAL A 450 -12.87 32.15 11.52
N ILE A 451 -13.33 33.24 12.14
CA ILE A 451 -12.53 34.48 12.29
C ILE A 451 -11.32 34.22 13.20
N GLU A 452 -11.50 33.49 14.30
CA GLU A 452 -10.40 33.08 15.20
C GLU A 452 -9.37 32.22 14.46
N PHE A 453 -9.82 31.24 13.68
CA PHE A 453 -8.95 30.37 12.90
C PHE A 453 -8.19 31.13 11.81
N ALA A 454 -8.82 32.07 11.11
CA ALA A 454 -8.17 32.88 10.08
C ALA A 454 -7.00 33.72 10.61
N LYS A 455 -7.03 34.11 11.89
CA LYS A 455 -5.91 34.82 12.55
C LYS A 455 -4.67 33.95 12.76
N THR A 456 -4.76 32.64 12.53
CA THR A 456 -3.64 31.70 12.63
C THR A 456 -2.88 31.51 11.31
N GLU A 457 -3.08 32.43 10.34
CA GLU A 457 -2.29 32.48 9.12
C GLU A 457 -0.79 32.39 9.45
N THR A 458 -0.08 31.50 8.74
CA THR A 458 1.33 31.27 9.00
C THR A 458 2.13 32.44 8.40
N PRO A 459 2.94 33.17 9.20
CA PRO A 459 3.76 34.24 8.67
C PRO A 459 4.69 33.75 7.55
N SER A 460 4.91 34.57 6.52
CA SER A 460 5.73 34.19 5.36
C SER A 460 7.16 33.75 5.73
N THR A 461 7.74 34.36 6.77
CA THR A 461 9.06 33.98 7.31
C THR A 461 9.06 32.54 7.85
N LEU A 462 8.02 32.16 8.59
CA LEU A 462 7.87 30.81 9.14
C LEU A 462 7.57 29.80 8.03
N ILE A 463 6.78 30.17 7.01
CA ILE A 463 6.56 29.34 5.81
C ILE A 463 7.91 28.99 5.15
N VAL A 464 8.78 29.97 4.91
CA VAL A 464 10.09 29.75 4.30
C VAL A 464 10.99 28.89 5.20
N GLN A 465 10.99 29.13 6.51
CA GLN A 465 11.77 28.35 7.46
C GLN A 465 11.33 26.88 7.48
N GLU A 466 10.02 26.62 7.60
CA GLU A 466 9.43 25.29 7.57
C GLU A 466 9.70 24.59 6.23
N LEU A 467 9.64 25.34 5.13
CA LEU A 467 9.92 24.80 3.81
C LEU A 467 11.39 24.39 3.66
N ASN A 468 12.33 25.22 4.12
CA ASN A 468 13.75 24.89 4.11
C ASN A 468 14.04 23.69 4.99
N SER A 469 13.46 23.64 6.19
CA SER A 469 13.58 22.49 7.10
C SER A 469 13.05 21.21 6.44
N GLY A 470 11.86 21.26 5.85
CA GLY A 470 11.27 20.11 5.15
C GLY A 470 12.06 19.69 3.90
N LYS A 471 12.57 20.65 3.12
CA LYS A 471 13.49 20.38 1.99
C LYS A 471 14.74 19.66 2.46
N ALA A 472 15.34 20.08 3.56
CA ALA A 472 16.49 19.39 4.15
C ALA A 472 16.14 17.95 4.55
N ASP A 473 15.03 17.74 5.27
CA ASP A 473 14.58 16.40 5.68
C ASP A 473 14.29 15.48 4.48
N PHE A 474 13.69 16.01 3.42
CA PHE A 474 13.47 15.30 2.16
C PHE A 474 14.78 14.84 1.51
N TYR A 475 15.76 15.74 1.40
CA TYR A 475 17.06 15.37 0.85
C TYR A 475 17.81 14.39 1.75
N TYR A 476 17.77 14.54 3.08
CA TYR A 476 18.33 13.55 4.01
C TYR A 476 17.66 12.18 3.88
N LYS A 477 16.35 12.13 3.59
CA LYS A 477 15.66 10.87 3.29
C LYS A 477 16.20 10.23 2.01
N LYS A 478 16.35 11.02 0.93
CA LYS A 478 16.97 10.54 -0.32
C LYS A 478 18.39 10.01 -0.11
N VAL A 479 19.22 10.72 0.66
CA VAL A 479 20.57 10.26 1.03
C VAL A 479 20.51 8.86 1.65
N ARG A 480 19.60 8.61 2.59
CA ARG A 480 19.45 7.29 3.23
C ARG A 480 18.98 6.22 2.25
N GLU A 481 18.14 6.57 1.27
CA GLU A 481 17.66 5.65 0.23
C GLU A 481 18.80 5.29 -0.73
N GLU A 482 19.55 6.26 -1.24
CA GLU A 482 20.67 6.05 -2.15
C GLU A 482 21.83 5.28 -1.48
N ILE A 483 22.11 5.54 -0.19
CA ILE A 483 23.11 4.76 0.57
C ILE A 483 22.69 3.30 0.67
N LYS A 484 21.39 3.00 0.90
CA LYS A 484 20.90 1.61 0.92
C LYS A 484 21.05 0.93 -0.44
N LEU A 485 20.96 1.69 -1.53
CA LEU A 485 21.18 1.24 -2.90
C LEU A 485 22.66 1.24 -3.32
N LEU A 486 23.58 1.61 -2.40
CA LEU A 486 25.02 1.74 -2.64
C LEU A 486 25.39 2.79 -3.71
N ASN A 487 24.50 3.74 -3.97
CA ASN A 487 24.72 4.84 -4.91
C ASN A 487 25.29 6.07 -4.20
N PHE A 488 26.58 6.01 -3.86
CA PHE A 488 27.22 7.03 -3.04
C PHE A 488 27.37 8.40 -3.72
N THR A 489 27.45 8.43 -5.06
CA THR A 489 27.53 9.69 -5.83
C THR A 489 26.24 10.51 -5.67
N GLU A 490 25.09 9.90 -5.95
CA GLU A 490 23.80 10.58 -5.80
C GLU A 490 23.47 10.85 -4.32
N ALA A 491 23.90 9.97 -3.42
CA ALA A 491 23.80 10.23 -1.98
C ALA A 491 24.58 11.49 -1.58
N TYR A 492 25.81 11.67 -2.06
CA TYR A 492 26.60 12.87 -1.78
C TYR A 492 25.94 14.13 -2.35
N ASP A 493 25.47 14.09 -3.60
CA ASP A 493 24.81 15.22 -4.23
C ASP A 493 23.54 15.64 -3.49
N ASN A 494 22.73 14.69 -3.03
CA ASN A 494 21.56 14.98 -2.20
C ASN A 494 21.94 15.48 -0.81
N PHE A 495 23.05 15.01 -0.23
CA PHE A 495 23.54 15.49 1.07
C PHE A 495 23.98 16.96 1.00
N VAL A 496 24.72 17.34 -0.06
CA VAL A 496 25.09 18.75 -0.30
C VAL A 496 23.84 19.62 -0.47
N LYS A 497 22.80 19.13 -1.17
CA LYS A 497 21.52 19.84 -1.27
C LYS A 497 20.86 20.01 0.10
N ALA A 498 20.86 18.98 0.96
CA ALA A 498 20.25 19.04 2.29
C ALA A 498 20.89 20.14 3.17
N ILE A 499 22.23 20.17 3.24
CA ILE A 499 22.98 21.11 4.09
C ILE A 499 22.78 22.56 3.67
N LYS A 500 22.59 22.82 2.36
CA LYS A 500 22.26 24.17 1.86
C LYS A 500 20.96 24.71 2.44
N PHE A 501 20.01 23.85 2.80
CA PHE A 501 18.74 24.27 3.39
C PHE A 501 18.78 24.27 4.93
N ARG A 502 19.48 23.32 5.56
CA ARG A 502 19.66 23.25 7.02
C ARG A 502 21.02 22.63 7.34
N ASN A 503 21.92 23.40 7.97
CA ASN A 503 23.24 22.88 8.36
C ASN A 503 23.16 22.09 9.67
N ASP A 504 22.84 20.80 9.57
CA ASP A 504 22.76 19.91 10.74
C ASP A 504 24.12 19.35 11.18
N ILE A 505 25.22 19.62 10.46
CA ILE A 505 26.53 18.96 10.69
C ILE A 505 27.07 19.26 12.09
N GLU A 506 26.87 20.49 12.56
CA GLU A 506 27.36 20.95 13.86
C GLU A 506 26.48 20.49 15.03
N THR A 507 25.34 19.86 14.74
CA THR A 507 24.41 19.41 15.79
C THR A 507 24.92 18.16 16.50
N ASP A 508 24.71 18.09 17.80
CA ASP A 508 25.01 16.90 18.60
C ASP A 508 24.28 15.64 18.10
N LEU A 509 23.09 15.83 17.53
CA LEU A 509 22.30 14.77 16.91
C LEU A 509 23.02 14.16 15.71
N PHE A 510 23.54 14.99 14.80
CA PHE A 510 24.30 14.52 13.65
C PHE A 510 25.60 13.85 14.09
N LYS A 511 26.32 14.43 15.06
CA LYS A 511 27.53 13.82 15.64
C LYS A 511 27.24 12.43 16.20
N LYS A 512 26.18 12.28 17.01
CA LYS A 512 25.74 10.97 17.54
C LYS A 512 25.40 9.99 16.43
N TYR A 513 24.63 10.42 15.44
CA TYR A 513 24.25 9.59 14.29
C TYR A 513 25.48 9.10 13.52
N PHE A 514 26.40 10.01 13.20
CA PHE A 514 27.63 9.71 12.47
C PHE A 514 28.47 8.66 13.22
N VAL A 515 28.70 8.87 14.53
CA VAL A 515 29.47 7.94 15.36
C VAL A 515 28.80 6.56 15.42
N VAL A 516 27.49 6.49 15.65
CA VAL A 516 26.76 5.21 15.69
C VAL A 516 26.84 4.49 14.34
N THR A 517 26.70 5.23 13.24
CA THR A 517 26.74 4.66 11.89
C THR A 517 28.15 4.18 11.52
N ALA A 518 29.18 4.97 11.82
CA ALA A 518 30.58 4.60 11.63
C ALA A 518 30.96 3.35 12.44
N ASN A 519 30.53 3.30 13.72
CA ASN A 519 30.75 2.12 14.57
C ASN A 519 30.06 0.87 14.02
N ARG A 520 28.83 1.00 13.50
CA ARG A 520 28.14 -0.11 12.83
C ARG A 520 28.90 -0.58 11.61
N LEU A 521 29.35 0.34 10.75
CA LEU A 521 30.13 0.02 9.55
C LEU A 521 31.44 -0.69 9.90
N GLY A 522 32.15 -0.20 10.92
CA GLY A 522 33.33 -0.86 11.47
C GLY A 522 33.03 -2.28 11.96
N SER A 523 31.94 -2.46 12.71
CA SER A 523 31.52 -3.78 13.21
C SER A 523 31.13 -4.75 12.08
N PHE A 524 30.50 -4.26 11.00
CA PHE A 524 30.19 -5.08 9.83
C PHE A 524 31.45 -5.51 9.08
N ARG A 525 32.41 -4.60 8.90
CA ARG A 525 33.70 -4.93 8.30
C ARG A 525 34.42 -5.99 9.11
N GLN A 526 34.44 -5.85 10.44
CA GLN A 526 35.07 -6.83 11.32
C GLN A 526 34.39 -8.20 11.22
N LYS A 527 33.06 -8.24 11.34
CA LYS A 527 32.28 -9.49 11.16
C LYS A 527 32.50 -10.14 9.80
N HIS A 528 32.58 -9.34 8.73
CA HIS A 528 32.86 -9.85 7.39
C HIS A 528 34.25 -10.49 7.33
N THR A 529 35.28 -9.82 7.88
CA THR A 529 36.63 -10.39 7.98
C THR A 529 36.64 -11.67 8.80
N ASP A 530 35.97 -11.70 9.96
CA ASP A 530 35.89 -12.87 10.82
C ASP A 530 35.22 -14.05 10.09
N THR A 531 34.12 -13.79 9.39
CA THR A 531 33.40 -14.79 8.58
C THR A 531 34.27 -15.30 7.44
N LEU A 532 35.05 -14.43 6.80
CA LEU A 532 35.93 -14.79 5.70
C LEU A 532 37.11 -15.64 6.18
N ASN A 533 37.66 -15.33 7.36
CA ASN A 533 38.67 -16.16 8.01
C ASN A 533 38.11 -17.54 8.39
N GLU A 534 36.92 -17.59 8.98
CA GLU A 534 36.24 -18.86 9.32
C GLU A 534 35.97 -19.71 8.07
N LEU A 535 35.55 -19.08 6.96
CA LEU A 535 35.35 -19.76 5.68
C LEU A 535 36.67 -20.35 5.15
N VAL A 536 37.77 -19.61 5.22
CA VAL A 536 39.10 -20.11 4.82
C VAL A 536 39.51 -21.31 5.66
N THR A 537 39.37 -21.23 6.99
CA THR A 537 39.69 -22.34 7.90
C THR A 537 38.83 -23.56 7.60
N LYS A 538 37.51 -23.39 7.42
CA LYS A 538 36.60 -24.49 7.08
C LYS A 538 36.87 -25.10 5.70
N THR A 539 37.36 -24.29 4.76
CA THR A 539 37.76 -24.79 3.43
C THR A 539 39.01 -25.66 3.55
N GLN A 540 40.01 -25.23 4.32
CA GLN A 540 41.22 -26.03 4.61
C GLN A 540 40.89 -27.33 5.34
N GLU A 541 40.05 -27.28 6.38
CA GLU A 541 39.58 -28.49 7.08
C GLU A 541 38.89 -29.47 6.12
N ASN A 542 38.06 -28.96 5.20
CA ASN A 542 37.40 -29.80 4.18
C ASN A 542 38.40 -30.42 3.19
N GLU A 543 39.44 -29.69 2.79
CA GLU A 543 40.50 -30.23 1.92
C GLU A 543 41.27 -31.36 2.63
N GLU A 544 41.62 -31.18 3.91
CA GLU A 544 42.28 -32.22 4.72
C GLU A 544 41.38 -33.45 4.91
N LEU A 545 40.09 -33.25 5.17
CA LEU A 545 39.12 -34.33 5.28
C LEU A 545 38.94 -35.07 3.95
N GLN A 546 38.94 -34.37 2.81
CA GLN A 546 38.89 -35.02 1.49
C GLN A 546 40.11 -35.89 1.24
N ILE A 547 41.31 -35.45 1.63
CA ILE A 547 42.53 -36.26 1.55
C ILE A 547 42.37 -37.51 2.42
N SER A 548 41.96 -37.36 3.69
CA SER A 548 41.78 -38.49 4.60
C SER A 548 40.71 -39.49 4.10
N VAL A 549 39.60 -39.00 3.54
CA VAL A 549 38.59 -39.86 2.91
C VAL A 549 39.19 -40.65 1.75
N SER A 550 40.00 -40.01 0.89
CA SER A 550 40.65 -40.70 -0.23
C SER A 550 41.63 -41.78 0.23
N GLU A 551 42.36 -41.55 1.32
CA GLU A 551 43.26 -42.54 1.92
C GLU A 551 42.49 -43.74 2.48
N LEU A 552 41.40 -43.50 3.20
CA LEU A 552 40.52 -44.55 3.73
C LEU A 552 39.84 -45.35 2.60
N GLU A 553 39.44 -44.70 1.50
CA GLU A 553 38.90 -45.38 0.32
C GLU A 553 39.93 -46.30 -0.34
N ASN A 554 41.19 -45.84 -0.45
CA ASN A 554 42.31 -46.65 -0.94
C ASN A 554 42.60 -47.84 -0.02
N GLU A 555 42.59 -47.63 1.30
CA GLU A 555 42.79 -48.70 2.27
C GLU A 555 41.66 -49.73 2.21
N LYS A 556 40.40 -49.27 2.11
CA LYS A 556 39.23 -50.14 1.91
C LYS A 556 39.36 -50.97 0.63
N LEU A 557 39.82 -50.39 -0.48
CA LEU A 557 40.06 -51.10 -1.73
C LEU A 557 41.15 -52.18 -1.58
N SER A 558 42.23 -51.86 -0.88
CA SER A 558 43.30 -52.82 -0.56
C SER A 558 42.79 -53.99 0.28
N GLN A 559 42.01 -53.71 1.33
CA GLN A 559 41.38 -54.73 2.16
C GLN A 559 40.39 -55.59 1.36
N GLN A 560 39.57 -54.99 0.49
CA GLN A 560 38.65 -55.71 -0.39
C GLN A 560 39.39 -56.67 -1.34
N THR A 561 40.56 -56.26 -1.83
CA THR A 561 41.42 -57.10 -2.69
C THR A 561 41.95 -58.30 -1.90
N LYS A 562 42.44 -58.09 -0.67
CA LYS A 562 42.86 -59.18 0.22
C LYS A 562 41.72 -60.16 0.53
N ILE A 563 40.52 -59.66 0.81
CA ILE A 563 39.32 -60.48 1.04
C ILE A 563 39.00 -61.32 -0.21
N ASN A 564 39.07 -60.73 -1.40
CA ASN A 564 38.83 -61.45 -2.65
C ASN A 564 39.85 -62.57 -2.89
N ASP A 565 41.13 -62.33 -2.58
CA ASP A 565 42.17 -63.34 -2.72
C ASP A 565 42.04 -64.46 -1.67
N GLN A 566 41.67 -64.12 -0.44
CA GLN A 566 41.32 -65.11 0.58
C GLN A 566 40.09 -65.95 0.15
N ASN A 567 39.06 -65.33 -0.42
CA ASN A 567 37.89 -66.04 -0.93
C ASN A 567 38.25 -66.98 -2.09
N LYS A 568 39.19 -66.60 -2.98
CA LYS A 568 39.73 -67.52 -4.00
C LYS A 568 40.46 -68.71 -3.37
N ALA A 569 41.27 -68.47 -2.33
CA ALA A 569 41.98 -69.53 -1.62
C ALA A 569 41.03 -70.49 -0.90
N ILE A 570 39.98 -69.96 -0.25
CA ILE A 570 38.91 -70.74 0.37
C ILE A 570 38.21 -71.61 -0.68
N LYS A 571 37.88 -71.06 -1.85
CA LYS A 571 37.26 -71.81 -2.95
C LYS A 571 38.15 -72.97 -3.41
N LEU A 572 39.46 -72.74 -3.53
CA LEU A 572 40.43 -73.77 -3.91
C LEU A 572 40.52 -74.89 -2.86
N LEU A 573 40.47 -74.54 -1.57
CA LEU A 573 40.42 -75.51 -0.48
C LEU A 573 39.12 -76.32 -0.50
N LEU A 574 37.99 -75.66 -0.78
CA LEU A 574 36.67 -76.28 -0.91
C LEU A 574 36.63 -77.32 -2.03
N ASP A 575 37.22 -77.00 -3.18
CA ASP A 575 37.36 -77.92 -4.31
C ASP A 575 38.28 -79.10 -3.96
N LYS A 576 39.37 -78.87 -3.21
CA LYS A 576 40.21 -79.96 -2.67
C LYS A 576 39.48 -80.87 -1.70
N THR A 577 38.63 -80.34 -0.81
CA THR A 577 37.81 -81.17 0.10
C THR A 577 36.81 -82.02 -0.65
N LYS A 578 36.17 -81.50 -1.71
CA LYS A 578 35.29 -82.31 -2.56
C LYS A 578 36.02 -83.46 -3.24
N ASP A 579 37.27 -83.24 -3.64
CA ASP A 579 38.11 -84.27 -4.24
C ASP A 579 38.53 -85.35 -3.22
N LEU A 580 38.82 -84.94 -1.98
CA LEU A 580 39.07 -85.85 -0.85
C LEU A 580 37.83 -86.66 -0.45
N GLU A 581 36.63 -86.06 -0.51
CA GLU A 581 35.36 -86.78 -0.28
C GLU A 581 35.14 -87.88 -1.33
N LYS A 582 35.42 -87.60 -2.61
CA LYS A 582 35.41 -88.62 -3.68
C LYS A 582 36.41 -89.74 -3.44
N GLN A 583 37.62 -89.42 -2.97
CA GLN A 583 38.62 -90.45 -2.62
C GLN A 583 38.19 -91.29 -1.41
N SER A 584 37.52 -90.69 -0.43
CA SER A 584 36.98 -91.38 0.75
C SER A 584 35.86 -92.37 0.38
N GLU A 585 34.95 -92.02 -0.54
CA GLU A 585 33.94 -92.95 -1.05
C GLU A 585 34.57 -94.14 -1.80
N LYS A 586 35.62 -93.89 -2.58
CA LYS A 586 36.37 -94.94 -3.28
C LYS A 586 37.05 -95.89 -2.28
N LEU A 587 37.71 -95.37 -1.26
CA LEU A 587 38.32 -96.17 -0.20
C LEU A 587 37.31 -96.97 0.62
N LYS A 588 36.10 -96.44 0.87
CA LYS A 588 35.02 -97.21 1.51
C LYS A 588 34.59 -98.42 0.68
N SER A 589 34.54 -98.28 -0.65
CA SER A 589 34.24 -99.40 -1.54
C SER A 589 35.34 -100.48 -1.49
N GLU A 590 36.62 -100.08 -1.50
CA GLU A 590 37.79 -100.96 -1.42
C GLU A 590 37.93 -101.66 -0.06
N ILE A 591 37.57 -100.97 1.04
CA ILE A 591 37.53 -101.58 2.38
C ILE A 591 36.46 -102.67 2.45
N SER A 592 35.29 -102.50 1.83
CA SER A 592 34.25 -103.55 1.85
C SER A 592 34.72 -104.84 1.17
N THR A 593 35.47 -104.72 0.07
CA THR A 593 36.09 -105.86 -0.63
C THR A 593 37.19 -106.51 0.23
N LEU A 594 38.09 -105.73 0.82
CA LEU A 594 39.17 -106.24 1.69
C LEU A 594 38.65 -106.88 2.99
N THR A 595 37.51 -106.42 3.52
CA THR A 595 36.88 -107.01 4.71
C THR A 595 36.34 -108.41 4.42
N THR A 596 35.88 -108.64 3.18
CA THR A 596 35.40 -109.95 2.72
C THR A 596 36.57 -110.93 2.50
N GLU A 597 37.72 -110.44 2.03
CA GLU A 597 38.95 -111.24 1.88
C GLU A 597 39.62 -111.57 3.23
N LYS A 598 39.61 -110.62 4.18
CA LYS A 598 40.13 -110.83 5.55
C LYS A 598 39.40 -111.96 6.29
N ALA A 599 38.07 -112.04 6.17
CA ALA A 599 37.28 -113.10 6.82
C ALA A 599 37.65 -114.52 6.33
N ASN A 600 38.06 -114.65 5.06
CA ASN A 600 38.53 -115.91 4.49
C ASN A 600 39.97 -116.25 4.91
N ALA A 601 40.83 -115.25 5.10
CA ALA A 601 42.18 -115.43 5.61
C ALA A 601 42.22 -115.83 7.10
N GLU A 602 41.34 -115.27 7.94
CA GLU A 602 41.27 -115.58 9.37
C GLU A 602 40.86 -117.04 9.67
N LYS A 603 39.99 -117.64 8.84
CA LYS A 603 39.68 -119.08 8.90
C LYS A 603 40.90 -119.97 8.63
N THR A 604 41.75 -119.56 7.68
CA THR A 604 42.97 -120.30 7.30
C THR A 604 44.07 -120.19 8.37
N ILE A 605 44.17 -119.04 9.04
CA ILE A 605 45.17 -118.79 10.10
C ILE A 605 44.87 -119.59 11.39
N GLN A 606 43.60 -119.76 11.78
CA GLN A 606 43.24 -120.59 12.95
C GLN A 606 43.65 -122.06 12.78
N GLN A 607 43.64 -122.59 11.56
CA GLN A 607 44.03 -123.96 11.27
C GLN A 607 45.55 -124.18 11.37
N HIS A 608 46.36 -123.17 11.05
CA HIS A 608 47.82 -123.23 11.17
C HIS A 608 48.35 -122.95 12.58
N GLN A 609 47.67 -122.12 13.38
CA GLN A 609 48.08 -121.83 14.77
C GLN A 609 47.98 -123.06 15.70
N LYS A 610 47.02 -123.97 15.46
CA LYS A 610 46.89 -125.22 16.23
C LYS A 610 48.08 -126.17 16.05
N THR A 611 48.67 -126.20 14.85
CA THR A 611 49.82 -127.05 14.50
C THR A 611 51.13 -126.50 15.08
N ILE A 612 51.28 -125.17 15.14
CA ILE A 612 52.50 -124.51 15.64
C ILE A 612 52.65 -124.62 17.17
N GLN A 613 51.53 -124.69 17.91
CA GLN A 613 51.56 -124.79 19.37
C GLN A 613 52.00 -126.18 19.88
N GLY A 614 51.74 -127.25 19.13
CA GLY A 614 52.22 -128.60 19.45
C GLY A 614 53.74 -128.77 19.29
N ASN A 615 54.34 -128.14 18.28
CA ASN A 615 55.77 -128.27 17.98
C ASN A 615 56.66 -127.51 18.99
N LYS A 616 56.18 -126.40 19.56
CA LYS A 616 56.93 -125.60 20.54
C LYS A 616 57.15 -126.29 21.89
N ALA A 617 56.25 -127.18 22.32
CA ALA A 617 56.38 -127.90 23.59
C ALA A 617 57.43 -129.03 23.54
N ILE A 618 57.69 -129.60 22.37
CA ILE A 618 58.64 -130.70 22.16
C ILE A 618 60.09 -130.19 22.11
N ILE A 619 60.30 -129.04 21.47
CA ILE A 619 61.63 -128.43 21.27
C ILE A 619 62.24 -127.96 22.61
N SER A 620 61.43 -127.36 23.50
CA SER A 620 61.88 -126.87 24.81
C SER A 620 62.35 -127.96 25.78
N LYS A 621 61.78 -129.18 25.71
CA LYS A 621 62.20 -130.33 26.53
C LYS A 621 63.53 -130.94 26.09
N LEU A 622 63.82 -130.92 24.78
CA LEU A 622 65.04 -131.52 24.22
C LEU A 622 66.27 -130.64 24.46
N GLU A 623 66.12 -129.31 24.48
CA GLU A 623 67.22 -128.37 24.71
C GLU A 623 67.70 -128.32 26.18
N THR A 624 66.81 -128.58 27.15
CA THR A 624 67.16 -128.63 28.58
C THR A 624 67.88 -129.92 28.98
N THR A 625 67.50 -131.08 28.42
CA THR A 625 68.19 -132.35 28.66
C THR A 625 69.61 -132.36 28.09
N ARG A 626 69.82 -131.77 26.91
CA ARG A 626 71.16 -131.72 26.28
C ARG A 626 72.17 -130.94 27.12
N LYS A 627 71.77 -129.79 27.66
CA LYS A 627 72.66 -128.88 28.41
C LYS A 627 73.06 -129.43 29.80
N SER A 628 72.20 -130.22 30.44
CA SER A 628 72.49 -130.91 31.71
C SER A 628 73.48 -132.06 31.53
N ASN A 629 73.44 -132.77 30.40
CA ASN A 629 74.31 -133.91 30.13
C ASN A 629 75.76 -133.47 29.83
N GLU A 630 75.94 -132.36 29.11
CA GLU A 630 77.27 -131.81 28.79
C GLU A 630 78.03 -131.35 30.07
N GLN A 631 77.33 -130.82 31.09
CA GLN A 631 77.95 -130.37 32.34
C GLN A 631 78.38 -131.52 33.28
N GLU A 632 77.65 -132.64 33.31
CA GLU A 632 78.03 -133.80 34.13
C GLU A 632 79.21 -134.58 33.52
N ILE A 633 79.34 -134.59 32.19
CA ILE A 633 80.48 -135.20 31.48
C ILE A 633 81.79 -134.47 31.82
N GLU A 634 81.77 -133.13 31.92
CA GLU A 634 82.95 -132.33 32.25
C GLU A 634 83.37 -132.46 33.73
N ARG A 635 82.39 -132.66 34.64
CA ARG A 635 82.64 -132.93 36.07
C ARG A 635 83.33 -134.28 36.31
N LEU A 636 82.95 -135.31 35.55
CA LEU A 636 83.49 -136.66 35.69
C LEU A 636 84.95 -136.79 35.24
N ARG A 637 85.42 -135.94 34.31
CA ARG A 637 86.83 -135.95 33.84
C ARG A 637 87.86 -135.52 34.87
N ASN A 638 87.46 -134.73 35.89
CA ASN A 638 88.39 -134.10 36.84
C ASN A 638 88.56 -134.84 38.19
N LEU A 639 88.02 -136.06 38.32
CA LEU A 639 88.08 -136.83 39.56
C LEU A 639 89.26 -137.82 39.59
N LYS A 640 89.89 -137.93 40.77
CA LYS A 640 91.13 -138.69 41.06
C LYS A 640 91.08 -140.21 40.76
N TRP A 641 89.95 -140.75 40.29
CA TRP A 641 89.79 -142.13 39.84
C TRP A 641 89.82 -142.30 38.29
N TYR A 642 89.68 -141.24 37.49
CA TYR A 642 89.72 -141.34 36.01
C TYR A 642 91.11 -141.78 35.50
N GLN A 643 92.20 -141.38 36.17
CA GLN A 643 93.58 -141.72 35.81
C GLN A 643 93.97 -143.20 36.04
N LYS A 644 93.19 -143.98 36.80
CA LYS A 644 93.44 -145.42 37.01
C LYS A 644 92.65 -146.34 36.06
N LEU A 645 91.71 -145.83 35.28
CA LEU A 645 90.77 -146.65 34.49
C LEU A 645 91.17 -146.87 33.02
N PHE A 646 92.25 -146.24 32.53
CA PHE A 646 92.77 -146.44 31.16
C PHE A 646 94.21 -146.98 31.10
N GLY A 647 94.65 -147.67 32.15
CA GLY A 647 95.89 -148.43 32.10
C GLY A 647 97.12 -147.55 31.94
N GLN A 648 97.42 -146.76 32.97
CA GLN A 648 98.83 -146.54 33.28
C GLN A 648 99.47 -147.88 33.64
N LYS A 649 100.61 -148.14 33.02
CA LYS A 649 101.81 -147.72 33.73
C LYS A 649 102.10 -146.27 33.42
#